data_AF-A0A7J5JNL1-F1
#
_entry.id   AF-A0A7J5JNL1-F1
#
_cell.length_a   1.000
_cell.length_b   1.000
_cell.length_c   1.000
_cell.angle_alpha   90.00
_cell.angle_beta   90.00
_cell.angle_gamma   90.00
#
_symmetry.space_group_name_H-M   'P 1'
#
loop_
_entity.id
_entity.type
_entity.pdbx_description
1 polymer ?
#
loop_
_entity_poly.entity_id
_entity_poly.type
_entity_poly.pdbx_seq_one_letter_code
_entity_poly.pdbx_strand_id
1 'polypeptide(L)'
;MMKNVLLIVVSILFITTASAQENRIKVACIGNSITYGYGLPDRTTQSYPAQLQKMLGESYQVENFGKSGTTLLNKGHRPYMQQDEYRRAIDFGGDIVVIHLGINDTDPRDWPDYRDFFVKDYIELIDSFRAANSKVRIMIARLTPIADRHPRFLSGTRDWHGEIQLAIENVVRYTGVQLIDFHEPLYPYPFILTDAVHPDPEGAFIMAQTVYSAITGDYGGLKMSLLYTDNMVLQRDVPLTVQGIANAGDRVTVSIADRQMKTKAGLNGKWSVTLPPLKAGGPYTLKISTDETGFQYQNVLAGEVWLCSGQSNMEFMLKQASTARADIPRAVDQQLRLYDMKARWRTNAVEWEANVLDSLNHLQYYKDTEWKNCTPATASDFSAIAYYFGKMLRDSLNVPVGLICNAVGGSPTEAWVDRASLEYQFPAILKDWTKNDFIQEWVRGRAALNIKKSANSQQRHPYEPCYLYESGIRPLEQYPIRGVIWYQGESNAHNWEAHEKLFKLLVNSWRKNWNDACLPFYYVQLSSLNRPSWPWFRDSQRRMLNEISHIGMAVSSDHGDSLDVHPICKKPVGERLARGALNKTYQKNVIPSGPLFRGANVRGGKVFLSFDYGKGMRSSDGKPLQCFEVAEYDGIYYPATAEVVGDQVKVYSKEVPNPRYVRYGWQPFTRANLINREGLPASTFRAEFSMK
;
A
#
# COMPACT_ATOMS: atom_id res chain seq x y z
N MET A 1 -7.19 40.38 -79.07
CA MET A 1 -8.09 39.90 -77.97
C MET A 1 -7.43 38.79 -77.13
N MET A 2 -6.17 38.95 -76.69
CA MET A 2 -5.45 37.92 -75.90
C MET A 2 -4.51 38.54 -74.85
N LYS A 3 -4.97 39.57 -74.13
CA LYS A 3 -4.22 40.13 -72.99
C LYS A 3 -5.02 40.33 -71.69
N ASN A 4 -6.35 40.13 -71.72
CA ASN A 4 -7.20 40.38 -70.55
C ASN A 4 -7.73 39.10 -69.86
N VAL A 5 -7.36 37.90 -70.32
CA VAL A 5 -7.81 36.64 -69.70
C VAL A 5 -6.76 36.03 -68.75
N LEU A 6 -5.49 36.43 -68.87
CA LEU A 6 -4.42 35.86 -68.04
C LEU A 6 -4.30 36.52 -66.64
N LEU A 7 -4.73 37.77 -66.47
CA LEU A 7 -4.69 38.44 -65.16
C LEU A 7 -5.83 38.01 -64.21
N ILE A 8 -6.93 37.47 -64.74
CA ILE A 8 -8.07 37.02 -63.92
C ILE A 8 -7.83 35.61 -63.38
N VAL A 9 -7.12 34.74 -64.12
CA VAL A 9 -6.78 33.39 -63.64
C VAL A 9 -5.66 33.40 -62.59
N VAL A 10 -4.70 34.33 -62.70
CA VAL A 10 -3.64 34.49 -61.67
C VAL A 10 -4.17 35.17 -60.40
N SER A 11 -5.19 36.03 -60.50
CA SER A 11 -5.82 36.65 -59.31
C SER A 11 -6.80 35.72 -58.59
N ILE A 12 -7.34 34.70 -59.26
CA ILE A 12 -8.19 33.67 -58.62
C ILE A 12 -7.34 32.55 -57.98
N LEU A 13 -6.11 32.31 -58.45
CA LEU A 13 -5.18 31.37 -57.79
C LEU A 13 -4.44 31.95 -56.56
N PHE A 14 -4.45 33.27 -56.36
CA PHE A 14 -3.88 33.91 -55.17
C PHE A 14 -4.90 34.23 -54.07
N ILE A 15 -6.20 33.97 -54.29
CA ILE A 15 -7.26 34.15 -53.28
C ILE A 15 -7.65 32.82 -52.60
N THR A 16 -7.17 31.66 -53.08
CA THR A 16 -7.45 30.36 -52.43
C THR A 16 -6.33 29.82 -51.55
N THR A 17 -5.24 30.56 -51.34
CA THR A 17 -4.16 30.15 -50.40
C THR A 17 -4.20 30.89 -49.06
N ALA A 18 -5.16 31.80 -48.85
CA ALA A 18 -5.31 32.57 -47.62
C ALA A 18 -6.45 32.08 -46.69
N SER A 19 -7.09 30.94 -46.97
CA SER A 19 -8.18 30.42 -46.13
C SER A 19 -8.04 28.94 -45.73
N ALA A 20 -6.81 28.47 -45.56
CA ALA A 20 -6.52 27.26 -44.81
C ALA A 20 -5.65 27.61 -43.60
N GLN A 21 -6.05 28.63 -42.82
CA GLN A 21 -5.69 28.63 -41.42
C GLN A 21 -6.50 27.47 -40.83
N GLU A 22 -5.90 26.28 -40.79
CA GLU A 22 -6.50 25.13 -40.11
C GLU A 22 -7.02 25.61 -38.77
N ASN A 23 -8.33 25.48 -38.52
CA ASN A 23 -8.94 25.78 -37.24
C ASN A 23 -8.42 24.76 -36.22
N ARG A 24 -7.20 24.99 -35.72
CA ARG A 24 -6.59 24.18 -34.67
C ARG A 24 -7.38 24.35 -33.39
N ILE A 25 -7.60 23.25 -32.67
CA ILE A 25 -8.23 23.30 -31.35
C ILE A 25 -7.24 23.95 -30.38
N LYS A 26 -7.64 25.08 -29.80
CA LYS A 26 -6.81 25.84 -28.88
C LYS A 26 -6.87 25.28 -27.47
N VAL A 27 -5.72 24.95 -26.88
CA VAL A 27 -5.60 24.44 -25.52
C VAL A 27 -4.80 25.43 -24.68
N ALA A 28 -5.44 26.05 -23.69
CA ALA A 28 -4.78 26.97 -22.77
C ALA A 28 -4.42 26.26 -21.46
N CYS A 29 -3.13 26.13 -21.19
CA CYS A 29 -2.63 25.57 -19.93
C CYS A 29 -2.38 26.69 -18.92
N ILE A 30 -3.25 26.80 -17.92
CA ILE A 30 -3.28 27.83 -16.90
C ILE A 30 -2.64 27.29 -15.62
N GLY A 31 -1.70 28.01 -15.03
CA GLY A 31 -1.17 27.59 -13.75
C GLY A 31 -0.03 28.41 -13.20
N ASN A 32 0.68 27.82 -12.25
CA ASN A 32 1.77 28.45 -11.54
C ASN A 32 3.16 28.05 -12.09
N SER A 33 4.19 28.01 -11.24
CA SER A 33 5.55 27.60 -11.58
C SER A 33 5.64 26.18 -12.15
N ILE A 34 4.73 25.29 -11.76
CA ILE A 34 4.69 23.90 -12.27
C ILE A 34 4.21 23.90 -13.72
N THR A 35 3.13 24.63 -14.03
CA THR A 35 2.67 24.79 -15.42
C THR A 35 3.67 25.57 -16.26
N TYR A 36 4.28 26.60 -15.67
CA TYR A 36 5.40 27.31 -16.30
C TYR A 36 6.46 26.27 -16.70
N GLY A 37 6.88 25.38 -15.80
CA GLY A 37 8.00 24.45 -16.01
C GLY A 37 9.27 24.94 -15.33
N TYR A 38 9.13 25.55 -14.15
CA TYR A 38 10.23 25.97 -13.31
C TYR A 38 11.07 24.77 -12.86
N GLY A 39 12.40 24.92 -12.86
CA GLY A 39 13.34 23.85 -12.48
C GLY A 39 13.66 22.85 -13.59
N LEU A 40 12.90 22.81 -14.69
CA LEU A 40 13.20 21.93 -15.82
C LEU A 40 14.42 22.43 -16.61
N PRO A 41 15.32 21.54 -17.06
CA PRO A 41 16.48 21.91 -17.89
C PRO A 41 16.10 22.70 -19.15
N ASP A 42 15.05 22.28 -19.86
CA ASP A 42 14.48 23.01 -20.99
C ASP A 42 12.94 22.99 -20.94
N ARG A 43 12.37 24.01 -20.31
CA ARG A 43 10.92 24.23 -20.24
C ARG A 43 10.22 24.24 -21.61
N THR A 44 10.90 24.64 -22.68
CA THR A 44 10.26 24.84 -24.00
C THR A 44 9.96 23.51 -24.68
N THR A 45 10.64 22.44 -24.26
CA THR A 45 10.45 21.10 -24.79
C THR A 45 9.97 20.10 -23.74
N GLN A 46 10.18 20.38 -22.45
CA GLN A 46 9.94 19.46 -21.33
C GLN A 46 8.82 19.89 -20.38
N SER A 47 8.31 21.13 -20.42
CA SER A 47 7.13 21.47 -19.61
C SER A 47 5.92 20.64 -20.03
N TYR A 48 4.99 20.33 -19.12
CA TYR A 48 3.84 19.49 -19.48
C TYR A 48 3.03 20.08 -20.66
N PRO A 49 2.86 21.42 -20.82
CA PRO A 49 2.18 21.96 -22.00
C PRO A 49 2.97 21.71 -23.30
N ALA A 50 4.30 21.81 -23.27
CA ALA A 50 5.15 21.54 -24.44
C ALA A 50 5.12 20.05 -24.83
N GLN A 51 5.11 19.16 -23.84
CA GLN A 51 4.97 17.72 -24.07
C GLN A 51 3.56 17.38 -24.58
N LEU A 52 2.52 18.03 -24.03
CA LEU A 52 1.14 17.88 -24.49
C LEU A 52 0.97 18.31 -25.95
N GLN A 53 1.60 19.40 -26.39
CA GLN A 53 1.61 19.82 -27.79
C GLN A 53 2.15 18.71 -28.71
N LYS A 54 3.24 18.05 -28.30
CA LYS A 54 3.83 16.93 -29.08
C LYS A 54 2.88 15.74 -29.15
N MET A 55 2.19 15.43 -28.06
CA MET A 55 1.24 14.31 -27.99
C MET A 55 -0.02 14.55 -28.83
N LEU A 56 -0.56 15.78 -28.81
CA LEU A 56 -1.79 16.14 -29.53
C LEU A 56 -1.57 16.40 -31.02
N GLY A 57 -0.35 16.75 -31.44
CA GLY A 57 0.00 16.98 -32.83
C GLY A 57 -0.52 18.31 -33.39
N GLU A 58 -0.43 18.47 -34.71
CA GLU A 58 -0.62 19.77 -35.40
C GLU A 58 -2.07 20.25 -35.44
N SER A 59 -3.05 19.35 -35.22
CA SER A 59 -4.47 19.71 -35.12
C SER A 59 -4.81 20.53 -33.87
N TYR A 60 -3.89 20.63 -32.92
CA TYR A 60 -4.03 21.39 -31.68
C TYR A 60 -2.98 22.50 -31.60
N GLN A 61 -3.35 23.61 -30.98
CA GLN A 61 -2.43 24.65 -30.54
C GLN A 61 -2.46 24.72 -29.01
N VAL A 62 -1.42 24.22 -28.36
CA VAL A 62 -1.26 24.23 -26.91
C VAL A 62 -0.37 25.39 -26.50
N GLU A 63 -0.87 26.26 -25.63
CA GLU A 63 -0.12 27.41 -25.13
C GLU A 63 0.06 27.34 -23.61
N ASN A 64 1.26 27.75 -23.16
CA ASN A 64 1.63 27.76 -21.75
C ASN A 64 1.41 29.15 -21.14
N PHE A 65 0.40 29.27 -20.29
CA PHE A 65 0.09 30.48 -19.52
C PHE A 65 0.44 30.33 -18.04
N GLY A 66 1.42 29.48 -17.73
CA GLY A 66 1.94 29.31 -16.38
C GLY A 66 2.73 30.53 -15.90
N LYS A 67 2.49 30.97 -14.66
CA LYS A 67 3.23 32.07 -14.02
C LYS A 67 3.79 31.67 -12.65
N SER A 68 5.12 31.67 -12.53
CA SER A 68 5.79 31.26 -11.30
C SER A 68 5.35 32.06 -10.06
N GLY A 69 5.12 31.34 -8.96
CA GLY A 69 4.75 31.90 -7.66
C GLY A 69 3.33 32.46 -7.56
N THR A 70 2.49 32.29 -8.57
CA THR A 70 1.13 32.85 -8.57
C THR A 70 0.14 32.00 -7.75
N THR A 71 -0.77 32.67 -7.05
CA THR A 71 -1.86 32.10 -6.25
C THR A 71 -3.17 32.10 -7.03
N LEU A 72 -4.07 31.17 -6.71
CA LEU A 72 -5.45 31.27 -7.15
C LEU A 72 -6.17 32.42 -6.43
N LEU A 73 -5.96 32.56 -5.13
CA LEU A 73 -6.62 33.55 -4.29
C LEU A 73 -6.38 34.96 -4.83
N ASN A 74 -7.46 35.72 -5.01
CA ASN A 74 -7.42 37.11 -5.48
C ASN A 74 -6.82 38.05 -4.44
N LYS A 75 -6.86 37.66 -3.16
CA LYS A 75 -6.19 38.33 -2.04
C LYS A 75 -4.86 37.68 -1.65
N GLY A 76 -4.44 36.63 -2.36
CA GLY A 76 -3.14 36.00 -2.13
C GLY A 76 -1.99 36.96 -2.44
N HIS A 77 -0.79 36.58 -2.04
CA HIS A 77 0.40 37.42 -2.19
C HIS A 77 0.81 37.63 -3.66
N ARG A 78 0.31 36.83 -4.60
CA ARG A 78 0.56 37.01 -6.05
C ARG A 78 -0.59 36.47 -6.91
N PRO A 79 -1.74 37.16 -6.96
CA PRO A 79 -2.95 36.66 -7.62
C PRO A 79 -2.79 36.44 -9.12
N TYR A 80 -3.23 35.29 -9.64
CA TYR A 80 -3.11 34.96 -11.07
C TYR A 80 -3.89 35.91 -11.97
N MET A 81 -5.11 36.29 -11.58
CA MET A 81 -5.97 37.18 -12.35
C MET A 81 -5.42 38.61 -12.52
N GLN A 82 -4.32 38.94 -11.84
CA GLN A 82 -3.61 40.22 -11.99
C GLN A 82 -2.35 40.12 -12.87
N GLN A 83 -1.97 38.91 -13.30
CA GLN A 83 -0.77 38.68 -14.10
C GLN A 83 -1.06 38.86 -15.60
N ASP A 84 -0.02 39.15 -16.38
CA ASP A 84 -0.13 39.25 -17.84
C ASP A 84 -0.49 37.92 -18.51
N GLU A 85 -0.06 36.80 -17.92
CA GLU A 85 -0.41 35.47 -18.40
C GLU A 85 -1.91 35.22 -18.40
N TYR A 86 -2.64 35.72 -17.40
CA TYR A 86 -4.10 35.65 -17.35
C TYR A 86 -4.73 36.42 -18.52
N ARG A 87 -4.29 37.66 -18.76
CA ARG A 87 -4.80 38.49 -19.87
C ARG A 87 -4.57 37.81 -21.22
N ARG A 88 -3.35 37.30 -21.45
CA ARG A 88 -3.02 36.57 -22.68
C ARG A 88 -3.83 35.28 -22.84
N ALA A 89 -4.13 34.58 -21.75
CA ALA A 89 -4.96 33.38 -21.79
C ALA A 89 -6.42 33.69 -22.15
N ILE A 90 -6.97 34.79 -21.66
CA ILE A 90 -8.30 35.29 -22.03
C ILE A 90 -8.33 35.68 -23.51
N ASP A 91 -7.35 36.47 -23.97
CA ASP A 91 -7.25 36.91 -25.37
C ASP A 91 -7.03 35.74 -26.34
N PHE A 92 -6.34 34.68 -25.89
CA PHE A 92 -6.13 33.48 -26.68
C PHE A 92 -7.44 32.75 -27.00
N GLY A 93 -8.44 32.84 -26.11
CA GLY A 93 -9.78 32.29 -26.31
C GLY A 93 -9.77 30.78 -26.52
N GLY A 94 -9.14 30.03 -25.61
CA GLY A 94 -8.97 28.58 -25.73
C GLY A 94 -10.30 27.83 -25.90
N ASP A 95 -10.31 26.79 -26.74
CA ASP A 95 -11.42 25.84 -26.86
C ASP A 95 -11.43 24.85 -25.70
N ILE A 96 -10.23 24.54 -25.18
CA ILE A 96 -10.00 23.75 -23.98
C ILE A 96 -9.13 24.55 -23.03
N VAL A 97 -9.51 24.62 -21.76
CA VAL A 97 -8.73 25.29 -20.70
C VAL A 97 -8.41 24.27 -19.61
N VAL A 98 -7.13 24.15 -19.26
CA VAL A 98 -6.64 23.25 -18.21
C VAL A 98 -6.08 24.10 -17.08
N ILE A 99 -6.68 24.03 -15.88
CA ILE A 99 -6.31 24.88 -14.74
C ILE A 99 -5.61 24.08 -13.65
N HIS A 100 -4.38 24.51 -13.31
CA HIS A 100 -3.56 23.99 -12.22
C HIS A 100 -3.06 25.15 -11.34
N LEU A 101 -3.95 25.65 -10.49
CA LEU A 101 -3.72 26.70 -9.49
C LEU A 101 -4.18 26.21 -8.11
N GLY A 102 -3.51 26.67 -7.04
CA GLY A 102 -3.76 26.22 -5.66
C GLY A 102 -2.48 25.88 -4.88
N ILE A 103 -1.41 25.41 -5.54
CA ILE A 103 -0.18 25.00 -4.83
C ILE A 103 0.42 26.14 -4.00
N ASN A 104 0.57 27.33 -4.59
CA ASN A 104 1.16 28.47 -3.88
C ASN A 104 0.23 29.03 -2.80
N ASP A 105 -1.07 28.76 -2.89
CA ASP A 105 -2.03 29.16 -1.85
C ASP A 105 -1.78 28.42 -0.52
N THR A 106 -0.95 27.35 -0.51
CA THR A 106 -0.42 26.72 0.73
C THR A 106 0.67 27.55 1.44
N ASP A 107 0.94 28.78 1.00
CA ASP A 107 1.83 29.71 1.67
C ASP A 107 1.15 30.33 2.92
N PRO A 108 1.87 30.58 4.03
CA PRO A 108 1.26 31.11 5.24
C PRO A 108 0.74 32.55 5.09
N ARG A 109 1.14 33.25 4.02
CA ARG A 109 0.59 34.56 3.66
C ARG A 109 -0.80 34.49 3.01
N ASP A 110 -1.26 33.28 2.65
CA ASP A 110 -2.48 33.08 1.85
C ASP A 110 -3.54 32.27 2.58
N TRP A 111 -3.32 30.95 2.74
CA TRP A 111 -4.36 30.03 3.22
C TRP A 111 -4.98 30.44 4.56
N PRO A 112 -4.18 30.77 5.60
CA PRO A 112 -4.75 31.09 6.91
C PRO A 112 -5.68 32.30 6.90
N ASP A 113 -5.39 33.29 6.05
CA ASP A 113 -6.08 34.58 6.05
C ASP A 113 -7.22 34.65 5.03
N TYR A 114 -7.16 33.87 3.95
CA TYR A 114 -8.04 34.06 2.79
C TYR A 114 -8.73 32.80 2.24
N ARG A 115 -8.56 31.62 2.86
CA ARG A 115 -9.14 30.35 2.37
C ARG A 115 -10.65 30.39 2.07
N ASP A 116 -11.43 31.19 2.79
CA ASP A 116 -12.88 31.32 2.60
C ASP A 116 -13.24 31.92 1.22
N PHE A 117 -12.30 32.60 0.57
CA PHE A 117 -12.46 33.15 -0.78
C PHE A 117 -12.07 32.16 -1.88
N PHE A 118 -11.35 31.07 -1.58
CA PHE A 118 -10.74 30.19 -2.59
C PHE A 118 -11.74 29.64 -3.61
N VAL A 119 -12.85 29.08 -3.14
CA VAL A 119 -13.89 28.51 -4.01
C VAL A 119 -14.52 29.60 -4.89
N LYS A 120 -14.80 30.77 -4.31
CA LYS A 120 -15.39 31.90 -5.03
C LYS A 120 -14.45 32.42 -6.11
N ASP A 121 -13.19 32.66 -5.76
CA ASP A 121 -12.16 33.16 -6.68
C ASP A 121 -11.89 32.16 -7.82
N TYR A 122 -11.94 30.84 -7.54
CA TYR A 122 -11.85 29.82 -8.59
C TYR A 122 -13.03 29.91 -9.57
N ILE A 123 -14.25 30.07 -9.05
CA ILE A 123 -15.46 30.19 -9.89
C ILE A 123 -15.36 31.45 -10.76
N GLU A 124 -14.92 32.58 -10.21
CA GLU A 124 -14.70 33.82 -10.96
C GLU A 124 -13.68 33.65 -12.10
N LEU A 125 -12.60 32.91 -11.85
CA LEU A 125 -11.63 32.55 -12.89
C LEU A 125 -12.25 31.67 -13.99
N ILE A 126 -13.06 30.68 -13.62
CA ILE A 126 -13.76 29.79 -14.58
C ILE A 126 -14.74 30.61 -15.44
N ASP A 127 -15.50 31.50 -14.82
CA ASP A 127 -16.51 32.29 -15.49
C ASP A 127 -15.90 33.32 -16.44
N SER A 128 -14.70 33.85 -16.16
CA SER A 128 -14.00 34.73 -17.11
C SER A 128 -13.58 34.00 -18.39
N PHE A 129 -13.14 32.74 -18.30
CA PHE A 129 -12.87 31.92 -19.49
C PHE A 129 -14.15 31.59 -20.27
N ARG A 130 -15.27 31.34 -19.59
CA ARG A 130 -16.58 31.14 -20.25
C ARG A 130 -17.07 32.41 -20.94
N ALA A 131 -16.81 33.58 -20.35
CA ALA A 131 -17.13 34.87 -20.97
C ALA A 131 -16.29 35.11 -22.23
N ALA A 132 -15.01 34.73 -22.21
CA ALA A 132 -14.11 34.84 -23.36
C ALA A 132 -14.48 33.85 -24.49
N ASN A 133 -14.87 32.62 -24.14
CA ASN A 133 -15.34 31.62 -25.09
C ASN A 133 -16.51 30.81 -24.49
N SER A 134 -17.73 31.09 -24.93
CA SER A 134 -18.95 30.42 -24.41
C SER A 134 -19.01 28.90 -24.66
N LYS A 135 -18.19 28.36 -25.56
CA LYS A 135 -18.12 26.93 -25.89
C LYS A 135 -16.92 26.22 -25.24
N VAL A 136 -16.17 26.91 -24.39
CA VAL A 136 -14.95 26.38 -23.77
C VAL A 136 -15.23 25.12 -22.95
N ARG A 137 -14.40 24.09 -23.14
CA ARG A 137 -14.32 22.93 -22.26
C ARG A 137 -13.27 23.20 -21.19
N ILE A 138 -13.69 23.30 -19.93
CA ILE A 138 -12.78 23.58 -18.81
C ILE A 138 -12.50 22.30 -18.04
N MET A 139 -11.22 22.06 -17.77
CA MET A 139 -10.70 21.03 -16.88
C MET A 139 -9.95 21.69 -15.73
N ILE A 140 -10.25 21.31 -14.50
CA ILE A 140 -9.47 21.73 -13.34
C ILE A 140 -8.78 20.52 -12.72
N ALA A 141 -7.55 20.71 -12.25
CA ALA A 141 -6.73 19.62 -11.75
C ALA A 141 -6.75 19.57 -10.21
N ARG A 142 -6.90 18.37 -9.63
CA ARG A 142 -6.32 18.12 -8.31
C ARG A 142 -4.82 18.41 -8.38
N LEU A 143 -4.30 18.96 -7.30
CA LEU A 143 -2.95 19.49 -7.26
C LEU A 143 -1.92 18.36 -7.39
N THR A 144 -0.73 18.70 -7.87
CA THR A 144 0.42 17.80 -7.75
C THR A 144 0.71 17.58 -6.25
N PRO A 145 1.35 16.48 -5.85
CA PRO A 145 1.72 16.28 -4.46
C PRO A 145 2.74 17.31 -3.98
N ILE A 146 2.83 17.50 -2.66
CA ILE A 146 3.95 18.16 -1.99
C ILE A 146 4.62 17.08 -1.15
N ALA A 147 5.93 16.86 -1.33
CA ALA A 147 6.65 15.82 -0.60
C ALA A 147 7.02 16.25 0.83
N ASP A 148 7.24 15.27 1.71
CA ASP A 148 7.55 15.44 3.13
C ASP A 148 8.82 16.26 3.41
N ARG A 149 9.71 16.36 2.41
CA ARG A 149 10.95 17.15 2.46
C ARG A 149 10.73 18.65 2.38
N HIS A 150 9.51 19.12 2.10
CA HIS A 150 9.22 20.55 2.07
C HIS A 150 9.44 21.18 3.46
N PRO A 151 10.14 22.33 3.57
CA PRO A 151 10.53 22.90 4.87
C PRO A 151 9.34 23.27 5.76
N ARG A 152 8.18 23.55 5.16
CA ARG A 152 6.93 23.88 5.86
C ARG A 152 5.91 22.72 5.87
N PHE A 153 6.33 21.50 5.50
CA PHE A 153 5.42 20.36 5.35
C PHE A 153 4.55 20.17 6.61
N LEU A 154 5.19 20.15 7.79
CA LEU A 154 4.52 19.95 9.08
C LEU A 154 3.93 21.22 9.70
N SER A 155 4.33 22.41 9.25
CA SER A 155 3.86 23.67 9.82
C SER A 155 2.58 24.20 9.16
N GLY A 156 1.97 23.43 8.27
CA GLY A 156 0.68 23.76 7.64
C GLY A 156 0.58 23.36 6.18
N THR A 157 1.68 23.33 5.41
CA THR A 157 1.63 23.12 3.95
C THR A 157 0.95 21.81 3.55
N ARG A 158 1.22 20.70 4.26
CA ARG A 158 0.56 19.40 4.01
C ARG A 158 -0.94 19.49 4.23
N ASP A 159 -1.35 20.07 5.36
CA ASP A 159 -2.77 20.10 5.77
C ASP A 159 -3.57 21.04 4.87
N TRP A 160 -3.02 22.23 4.58
CA TRP A 160 -3.64 23.19 3.67
C TRP A 160 -3.71 22.66 2.23
N HIS A 161 -2.71 21.90 1.78
CA HIS A 161 -2.80 21.18 0.50
C HIS A 161 -4.01 20.25 0.48
N GLY A 162 -4.22 19.46 1.54
CA GLY A 162 -5.39 18.61 1.71
C GLY A 162 -6.71 19.39 1.69
N GLU A 163 -6.79 20.51 2.42
CA GLU A 163 -7.97 21.39 2.42
C GLU A 163 -8.26 21.99 1.02
N ILE A 164 -7.21 22.39 0.29
CA ILE A 164 -7.34 22.92 -1.07
C ILE A 164 -7.86 21.86 -2.04
N GLN A 165 -7.40 20.61 -1.95
CA GLN A 165 -7.93 19.55 -2.83
C GLN A 165 -9.43 19.34 -2.61
N LEU A 166 -9.90 19.38 -1.36
CA LEU A 166 -11.33 19.34 -1.05
C LEU A 166 -12.07 20.58 -1.57
N ALA A 167 -11.46 21.76 -1.50
CA ALA A 167 -12.03 22.98 -2.07
C ALA A 167 -12.15 22.90 -3.61
N ILE A 168 -11.17 22.33 -4.30
CA ILE A 168 -11.23 22.07 -5.75
C ILE A 168 -12.41 21.14 -6.08
N GLU A 169 -12.63 20.08 -5.31
CA GLU A 169 -13.80 19.21 -5.48
C GLU A 169 -15.13 19.94 -5.28
N ASN A 170 -15.19 20.92 -4.36
CA ASN A 170 -16.36 21.79 -4.23
C ASN A 170 -16.59 22.65 -5.49
N VAL A 171 -15.52 23.20 -6.07
CA VAL A 171 -15.60 23.96 -7.32
C VAL A 171 -16.14 23.08 -8.45
N VAL A 172 -15.66 21.84 -8.58
CA VAL A 172 -16.19 20.86 -9.57
C VAL A 172 -17.69 20.63 -9.37
N ARG A 173 -18.11 20.35 -8.12
CA ARG A 173 -19.52 20.10 -7.79
C ARG A 173 -20.42 21.28 -8.15
N TYR A 174 -19.96 22.50 -7.94
CA TYR A 174 -20.72 23.71 -8.23
C TYR A 174 -20.76 24.04 -9.73
N THR A 175 -19.60 23.99 -10.39
CA THR A 175 -19.45 24.50 -11.77
C THR A 175 -19.75 23.46 -12.86
N GLY A 176 -19.71 22.17 -12.53
CA GLY A 176 -19.89 21.06 -13.47
C GLY A 176 -18.72 20.86 -14.44
N VAL A 177 -17.58 21.53 -14.23
CA VAL A 177 -16.37 21.35 -15.05
C VAL A 177 -15.73 19.98 -14.84
N GLN A 178 -14.89 19.52 -15.76
CA GLN A 178 -14.22 18.23 -15.64
C GLN A 178 -13.09 18.30 -14.60
N LEU A 179 -12.98 17.29 -13.74
CA LEU A 179 -11.84 17.11 -12.84
C LEU A 179 -10.80 16.19 -13.49
N ILE A 180 -9.54 16.61 -13.49
CA ILE A 180 -8.38 15.75 -13.76
C ILE A 180 -7.53 15.63 -12.49
N ASP A 181 -6.62 14.65 -12.43
CA ASP A 181 -5.88 14.33 -11.21
C ASP A 181 -4.37 14.27 -11.46
N PHE A 182 -3.64 15.33 -11.07
CA PHE A 182 -2.18 15.31 -11.07
C PHE A 182 -1.60 14.73 -9.77
N HIS A 183 -2.42 14.48 -8.76
CA HIS A 183 -1.97 13.95 -7.48
C HIS A 183 -1.69 12.45 -7.59
N GLU A 184 -2.73 11.67 -7.91
CA GLU A 184 -2.71 10.20 -7.90
C GLU A 184 -1.53 9.58 -8.67
N PRO A 185 -1.21 10.01 -9.91
CA PRO A 185 -0.13 9.38 -10.67
C PRO A 185 1.27 9.77 -10.18
N LEU A 186 1.43 10.90 -9.48
CA LEU A 186 2.72 11.37 -8.97
C LEU A 186 2.98 11.00 -7.50
N TYR A 187 1.93 10.75 -6.71
CA TYR A 187 2.03 10.55 -5.27
C TYR A 187 2.96 9.41 -4.83
N PRO A 188 3.02 8.26 -5.54
CA PRO A 188 3.97 7.19 -5.22
C PRO A 188 5.44 7.52 -5.53
N TYR A 189 5.71 8.63 -6.23
CA TYR A 189 7.02 9.00 -6.77
C TYR A 189 7.52 10.34 -6.21
N PRO A 190 7.68 10.50 -4.87
CA PRO A 190 8.10 11.76 -4.27
C PRO A 190 9.49 12.24 -4.75
N PHE A 191 10.35 11.34 -5.25
CA PHE A 191 11.69 11.69 -5.72
C PHE A 191 11.68 12.54 -7.00
N ILE A 192 10.64 12.40 -7.83
CA ILE A 192 10.42 13.18 -9.07
C ILE A 192 10.17 14.66 -8.73
N LEU A 193 9.72 14.95 -7.51
CA LEU A 193 9.57 16.32 -7.01
C LEU A 193 10.91 16.82 -6.47
N THR A 194 11.72 17.42 -7.35
CA THR A 194 13.12 17.77 -7.11
C THR A 194 13.35 18.59 -5.84
N ASP A 195 12.49 19.57 -5.59
CA ASP A 195 12.49 20.45 -4.41
C ASP A 195 11.26 20.25 -3.51
N ALA A 196 10.68 19.05 -3.55
CA ALA A 196 9.43 18.66 -2.90
C ALA A 196 8.15 19.30 -3.47
N VAL A 197 8.24 20.13 -4.52
CA VAL A 197 7.09 20.77 -5.17
C VAL A 197 7.11 20.59 -6.69
N HIS A 198 8.25 20.84 -7.33
CA HIS A 198 8.36 20.90 -8.79
C HIS A 198 8.76 19.54 -9.38
N PRO A 199 7.96 19.02 -10.33
CA PRO A 199 8.29 17.79 -11.04
C PRO A 199 9.51 17.98 -11.97
N ASP A 200 10.31 16.94 -12.09
CA ASP A 200 11.34 16.81 -13.13
C ASP A 200 10.70 16.52 -14.52
N PRO A 201 11.51 16.28 -15.58
CA PRO A 201 10.96 15.97 -16.91
C PRO A 201 10.01 14.76 -16.97
N GLU A 202 10.23 13.73 -16.15
CA GLU A 202 9.37 12.55 -16.07
C GLU A 202 8.03 12.91 -15.42
N GLY A 203 8.06 13.66 -14.31
CA GLY A 203 6.83 14.15 -13.67
C GLY A 203 6.02 15.06 -14.60
N ALA A 204 6.69 15.92 -15.36
CA ALA A 204 6.04 16.75 -16.37
C ALA A 204 5.44 15.92 -17.53
N PHE A 205 6.08 14.81 -17.92
CA PHE A 205 5.55 13.86 -18.91
C PHE A 205 4.26 13.19 -18.38
N ILE A 206 4.26 12.73 -17.14
CA ILE A 206 3.09 12.12 -16.48
C ILE A 206 1.91 13.11 -16.44
N MET A 207 2.18 14.38 -16.11
CA MET A 207 1.15 15.44 -16.17
C MET A 207 0.62 15.64 -17.59
N ALA A 208 1.51 15.70 -18.59
CA ALA A 208 1.10 15.85 -19.98
C ALA A 208 0.23 14.69 -20.46
N GLN A 209 0.59 13.45 -20.11
CA GLN A 209 -0.19 12.26 -20.42
C GLN A 209 -1.57 12.29 -19.75
N THR A 210 -1.65 12.76 -18.50
CA THR A 210 -2.91 12.92 -17.78
C THR A 210 -3.86 13.88 -18.51
N VAL A 211 -3.34 15.02 -18.98
CA VAL A 211 -4.13 15.99 -19.75
C VAL A 211 -4.48 15.44 -21.14
N TYR A 212 -3.53 14.81 -21.82
CA TYR A 212 -3.74 14.19 -23.13
C TYR A 212 -4.92 13.22 -23.09
N SER A 213 -4.89 12.24 -22.17
CA SER A 213 -5.96 11.26 -22.03
C SER A 213 -7.30 11.89 -21.67
N ALA A 214 -7.30 12.94 -20.83
CA ALA A 214 -8.52 13.67 -20.51
C ALA A 214 -9.12 14.41 -21.71
N ILE A 215 -8.28 14.97 -22.59
CA ILE A 215 -8.69 15.67 -23.81
C ILE A 215 -9.25 14.69 -24.83
N THR A 216 -8.48 13.65 -25.16
CA THR A 216 -8.77 12.72 -26.26
C THR A 216 -9.76 11.63 -25.87
N GLY A 217 -9.87 11.32 -24.57
CA GLY A 217 -10.55 10.12 -24.09
C GLY A 217 -9.74 8.84 -24.27
N ASP A 218 -8.50 8.93 -24.78
CA ASP A 218 -7.63 7.79 -24.99
C ASP A 218 -6.79 7.49 -23.75
N TYR A 219 -7.11 6.37 -23.10
CA TYR A 219 -6.40 5.83 -21.94
C TYR A 219 -5.54 4.61 -22.31
N GLY A 220 -5.35 4.37 -23.61
CA GLY A 220 -4.60 3.24 -24.18
C GLY A 220 -5.41 1.95 -24.23
N GLY A 221 -6.73 2.04 -24.38
CA GLY A 221 -7.65 0.90 -24.49
C GLY A 221 -7.85 0.13 -23.19
N LEU A 222 -8.46 -1.06 -23.31
CA LEU A 222 -8.79 -1.91 -22.18
C LEU A 222 -7.54 -2.46 -21.48
N LYS A 223 -7.39 -2.18 -20.19
CA LYS A 223 -6.29 -2.66 -19.34
C LYS A 223 -6.83 -3.23 -18.02
N MET A 224 -6.28 -4.37 -17.63
CA MET A 224 -6.60 -5.07 -16.38
C MET A 224 -5.40 -5.09 -15.44
N SER A 225 -5.66 -5.23 -14.14
CA SER A 225 -4.60 -5.50 -13.16
C SER A 225 -3.85 -6.80 -13.52
N LEU A 226 -2.53 -6.80 -13.31
CA LEU A 226 -1.65 -7.94 -13.56
C LEU A 226 -2.00 -9.20 -12.74
N LEU A 227 -2.85 -9.05 -11.71
CA LEU A 227 -3.34 -10.17 -10.89
C LEU A 227 -4.33 -11.07 -11.63
N TYR A 228 -4.96 -10.55 -12.69
CA TYR A 228 -5.86 -11.32 -13.53
C TYR A 228 -5.03 -12.11 -14.53
N THR A 229 -4.84 -13.39 -14.24
CA THR A 229 -4.18 -14.38 -15.11
C THR A 229 -4.96 -15.70 -15.05
N ASP A 230 -4.62 -16.64 -15.92
CA ASP A 230 -5.17 -17.99 -15.87
C ASP A 230 -4.87 -18.68 -14.53
N ASN A 231 -5.70 -19.66 -14.15
CA ASN A 231 -5.59 -20.43 -12.90
C ASN A 231 -5.88 -19.65 -11.61
N MET A 232 -6.34 -18.40 -11.69
CA MET A 232 -6.60 -17.56 -10.53
C MET A 232 -7.74 -18.05 -9.63
N VAL A 233 -7.78 -17.53 -8.40
CA VAL A 233 -8.87 -17.79 -7.44
C VAL A 233 -9.53 -16.46 -7.09
N LEU A 234 -10.81 -16.31 -7.42
CA LEU A 234 -11.64 -15.19 -7.00
C LEU A 234 -12.30 -15.47 -5.65
N GLN A 235 -12.48 -14.44 -4.83
CA GLN A 235 -13.09 -14.57 -3.52
C GLN A 235 -14.58 -14.98 -3.63
N ARG A 236 -14.94 -16.10 -3.00
CA ARG A 236 -16.33 -16.60 -2.98
C ARG A 236 -17.21 -15.87 -1.98
N ASP A 237 -18.53 -16.01 -2.17
CA ASP A 237 -19.60 -15.60 -1.26
C ASP A 237 -19.57 -14.10 -0.86
N VAL A 238 -18.94 -13.26 -1.69
CA VAL A 238 -18.96 -11.79 -1.60
C VAL A 238 -19.25 -11.19 -2.98
N PRO A 239 -19.85 -9.99 -3.06
CA PRO A 239 -19.92 -9.25 -4.32
C PRO A 239 -18.51 -9.06 -4.90
N LEU A 240 -18.34 -9.37 -6.18
CA LEU A 240 -17.05 -9.33 -6.85
C LEU A 240 -16.96 -8.07 -7.71
N THR A 241 -16.26 -7.06 -7.23
CA THR A 241 -15.93 -5.88 -8.02
C THR A 241 -14.79 -6.20 -8.98
N VAL A 242 -15.07 -6.11 -10.28
CA VAL A 242 -14.08 -6.18 -11.35
C VAL A 242 -13.95 -4.78 -11.95
N GLN A 243 -12.73 -4.29 -12.07
CA GLN A 243 -12.45 -2.93 -12.52
C GLN A 243 -11.14 -2.86 -13.29
N GLY A 244 -10.97 -1.77 -14.04
CA GLY A 244 -9.80 -1.54 -14.88
C GLY A 244 -9.82 -0.16 -15.52
N ILE A 245 -9.01 -0.02 -16.58
CA ILE A 245 -8.96 1.16 -17.44
C ILE A 245 -9.48 0.78 -18.83
N ALA A 246 -10.18 1.69 -19.49
CA ALA A 246 -10.55 1.63 -20.91
C ALA A 246 -10.65 3.07 -21.45
N ASN A 247 -10.85 3.25 -22.75
CA ASN A 247 -11.03 4.58 -23.31
C ASN A 247 -12.36 5.18 -22.81
N ALA A 248 -12.40 6.50 -22.63
CA ALA A 248 -13.57 7.16 -22.08
C ALA A 248 -14.82 6.89 -22.95
N GLY A 249 -15.89 6.40 -22.32
CA GLY A 249 -17.13 6.05 -23.00
C GLY A 249 -17.19 4.63 -23.57
N ASP A 250 -16.08 3.89 -23.60
CA ASP A 250 -16.05 2.48 -24.01
C ASP A 250 -17.07 1.67 -23.21
N ARG A 251 -17.83 0.81 -23.90
CA ARG A 251 -18.72 -0.15 -23.25
C ARG A 251 -17.89 -1.36 -22.83
N VAL A 252 -17.81 -1.62 -21.53
CA VAL A 252 -17.11 -2.79 -20.99
C VAL A 252 -18.13 -3.84 -20.59
N THR A 253 -17.93 -5.07 -21.06
CA THR A 253 -18.72 -6.24 -20.68
C THR A 253 -17.84 -7.21 -19.88
N VAL A 254 -18.32 -7.64 -18.72
CA VAL A 254 -17.67 -8.67 -17.88
C VAL A 254 -18.63 -9.84 -17.75
N SER A 255 -18.13 -11.06 -17.98
CA SER A 255 -18.91 -12.29 -17.79
C SER A 255 -18.11 -13.40 -17.16
N ILE A 256 -18.75 -14.14 -16.26
CA ILE A 256 -18.21 -15.34 -15.62
C ILE A 256 -19.35 -16.26 -15.20
N ALA A 257 -19.21 -17.55 -15.49
CA ALA A 257 -20.28 -18.54 -15.35
C ALA A 257 -21.55 -18.07 -16.11
N ASP A 258 -22.68 -17.98 -15.41
CA ASP A 258 -23.98 -17.51 -15.89
C ASP A 258 -24.21 -16.00 -15.65
N ARG A 259 -23.22 -15.27 -15.12
CA ARG A 259 -23.33 -13.84 -14.80
C ARG A 259 -22.74 -13.00 -15.92
N GLN A 260 -23.41 -11.90 -16.25
CA GLN A 260 -22.88 -10.86 -17.14
C GLN A 260 -23.28 -9.48 -16.64
N MET A 261 -22.33 -8.56 -16.62
CA MET A 261 -22.55 -7.15 -16.29
C MET A 261 -21.92 -6.26 -17.37
N LYS A 262 -22.49 -5.08 -17.57
CA LYS A 262 -22.01 -4.07 -18.50
C LYS A 262 -21.89 -2.73 -17.82
N THR A 263 -20.89 -1.95 -18.21
CA THR A 263 -20.70 -0.58 -17.77
C THR A 263 -20.12 0.26 -18.90
N LYS A 264 -19.94 1.56 -18.67
CA LYS A 264 -19.14 2.43 -19.51
C LYS A 264 -17.95 2.95 -18.72
N ALA A 265 -16.81 3.07 -19.37
CA ALA A 265 -15.67 3.78 -18.78
C ALA A 265 -16.01 5.27 -18.62
N GLY A 266 -15.68 5.81 -17.44
CA GLY A 266 -15.87 7.21 -17.13
C GLY A 266 -14.94 8.11 -17.95
N LEU A 267 -15.12 9.42 -17.80
CA LEU A 267 -14.24 10.42 -18.45
C LEU A 267 -12.78 10.36 -17.99
N ASN A 268 -12.49 9.63 -16.91
CA ASN A 268 -11.15 9.36 -16.40
C ASN A 268 -10.59 7.99 -16.81
N GLY A 269 -11.26 7.30 -17.74
CA GLY A 269 -10.91 5.96 -18.22
C GLY A 269 -11.17 4.82 -17.24
N LYS A 270 -11.48 5.12 -15.96
CA LYS A 270 -11.79 4.10 -14.95
C LYS A 270 -13.18 3.51 -15.21
N TRP A 271 -13.30 2.20 -15.06
CA TRP A 271 -14.59 1.49 -15.11
C TRP A 271 -14.63 0.42 -14.01
N SER A 272 -15.83 0.10 -13.54
CA SER A 272 -16.05 -1.02 -12.63
C SER A 272 -17.42 -1.63 -12.82
N VAL A 273 -17.53 -2.92 -12.50
CA VAL A 273 -18.79 -3.65 -12.36
C VAL A 273 -18.74 -4.51 -11.10
N THR A 274 -19.87 -4.68 -10.44
CA THR A 274 -19.99 -5.62 -9.32
C THR A 274 -20.81 -6.82 -9.77
N LEU A 275 -20.18 -7.98 -9.82
CA LEU A 275 -20.83 -9.25 -10.13
C LEU A 275 -21.47 -9.83 -8.86
N PRO A 276 -22.62 -10.52 -8.99
CA PRO A 276 -23.20 -11.28 -7.88
C PRO A 276 -22.22 -12.33 -7.34
N PRO A 277 -22.27 -12.66 -6.04
CA PRO A 277 -21.36 -13.62 -5.42
C PRO A 277 -21.25 -14.95 -6.17
N LEU A 278 -20.03 -15.46 -6.30
CA LEU A 278 -19.74 -16.82 -6.79
C LEU A 278 -19.80 -17.81 -5.63
N LYS A 279 -20.38 -18.98 -5.91
CA LYS A 279 -20.25 -20.15 -5.02
C LYS A 279 -18.89 -20.80 -5.22
N ALA A 280 -18.38 -21.45 -4.18
CA ALA A 280 -17.11 -22.16 -4.28
C ALA A 280 -17.14 -23.19 -5.41
N GLY A 281 -16.10 -23.25 -6.24
CA GLY A 281 -16.02 -24.18 -7.37
C GLY A 281 -15.30 -23.60 -8.58
N GLY A 282 -15.77 -24.03 -9.76
CA GLY A 282 -15.09 -23.84 -11.04
C GLY A 282 -14.70 -25.19 -11.66
N PRO A 283 -13.88 -25.21 -12.72
CA PRO A 283 -13.28 -24.04 -13.36
C PRO A 283 -14.31 -23.20 -14.12
N TYR A 284 -14.16 -21.88 -14.02
CA TYR A 284 -14.89 -20.89 -14.81
C TYR A 284 -13.97 -20.26 -15.86
N THR A 285 -14.59 -19.53 -16.78
CA THR A 285 -13.92 -18.60 -17.68
C THR A 285 -14.40 -17.19 -17.36
N LEU A 286 -13.46 -16.30 -17.03
CA LEU A 286 -13.74 -14.86 -16.91
C LEU A 286 -13.44 -14.20 -18.24
N LYS A 287 -14.43 -13.52 -18.83
CA LYS A 287 -14.25 -12.71 -20.04
C LYS A 287 -14.50 -11.25 -19.73
N ILE A 288 -13.61 -10.38 -20.19
CA ILE A 288 -13.71 -8.93 -20.06
C ILE A 288 -13.43 -8.34 -21.44
N SER A 289 -14.34 -7.56 -22.00
CA SER A 289 -14.16 -7.00 -23.34
C SER A 289 -14.76 -5.62 -23.50
N THR A 290 -14.17 -4.84 -24.40
CA THR A 290 -14.83 -3.73 -25.09
C THR A 290 -15.39 -4.22 -26.42
N ASP A 291 -15.92 -3.30 -27.24
CA ASP A 291 -16.33 -3.62 -28.61
C ASP A 291 -15.11 -3.91 -29.53
N GLU A 292 -13.90 -3.47 -29.15
CA GLU A 292 -12.68 -3.61 -29.97
C GLU A 292 -11.72 -4.70 -29.48
N THR A 293 -11.57 -4.87 -28.17
CA THR A 293 -10.55 -5.76 -27.56
C THR A 293 -11.12 -6.53 -26.38
N GLY A 294 -10.45 -7.61 -25.96
CA GLY A 294 -10.88 -8.35 -24.77
C GLY A 294 -9.86 -9.34 -24.24
N PHE A 295 -10.05 -9.71 -22.97
CA PHE A 295 -9.30 -10.70 -22.23
C PHE A 295 -10.20 -11.88 -21.88
N GLN A 296 -9.63 -13.08 -21.96
CA GLN A 296 -10.27 -14.31 -21.51
C GLN A 296 -9.31 -15.07 -20.59
N TYR A 297 -9.69 -15.19 -19.32
CA TYR A 297 -8.95 -15.92 -18.31
C TYR A 297 -9.59 -17.28 -18.07
N GLN A 298 -8.79 -18.33 -18.15
CA GLN A 298 -9.21 -19.73 -18.06
C GLN A 298 -8.87 -20.34 -16.69
N ASN A 299 -9.55 -21.45 -16.37
CA ASN A 299 -9.34 -22.19 -15.13
C ASN A 299 -9.49 -21.32 -13.86
N VAL A 300 -10.45 -20.40 -13.89
CA VAL A 300 -10.74 -19.50 -12.76
C VAL A 300 -11.52 -20.27 -11.71
N LEU A 301 -11.05 -20.28 -10.47
CA LEU A 301 -11.77 -20.87 -9.34
C LEU A 301 -12.44 -19.78 -8.51
N ALA A 302 -13.55 -20.12 -7.85
CA ALA A 302 -14.12 -19.34 -6.78
C ALA A 302 -13.80 -20.03 -5.44
N GLY A 303 -13.16 -19.31 -4.52
CA GLY A 303 -12.59 -19.87 -3.31
C GLY A 303 -12.24 -18.82 -2.26
N GLU A 304 -11.35 -19.15 -1.34
CA GLU A 304 -10.79 -18.19 -0.37
C GLU A 304 -9.48 -17.62 -0.87
N VAL A 305 -9.29 -16.30 -0.78
CA VAL A 305 -8.05 -15.63 -1.20
C VAL A 305 -7.40 -15.00 0.03
N TRP A 306 -6.13 -15.30 0.26
CA TRP A 306 -5.38 -14.77 1.40
C TRP A 306 -4.07 -14.12 0.96
N LEU A 307 -3.78 -12.96 1.54
CA LEU A 307 -2.49 -12.28 1.37
C LEU A 307 -1.52 -12.74 2.46
N CYS A 308 -0.34 -13.19 2.05
CA CYS A 308 0.75 -13.68 2.88
C CYS A 308 1.93 -12.73 2.76
N SER A 309 2.21 -11.96 3.80
CA SER A 309 3.17 -10.86 3.72
C SER A 309 4.04 -10.73 4.97
N GLY A 310 5.01 -9.82 4.91
CA GLY A 310 6.01 -9.58 5.94
C GLY A 310 7.41 -9.70 5.39
N GLN A 311 8.31 -10.25 6.20
CA GLN A 311 9.74 -10.32 5.87
C GLN A 311 10.25 -11.75 5.69
N SER A 312 11.54 -11.94 5.90
CA SER A 312 12.30 -13.17 5.62
C SER A 312 11.70 -14.45 6.19
N ASN A 313 11.07 -14.42 7.37
CA ASN A 313 10.41 -15.60 7.93
C ASN A 313 9.10 -15.98 7.20
N MET A 314 8.37 -15.00 6.63
CA MET A 314 7.29 -15.26 5.68
C MET A 314 7.84 -15.65 4.31
N GLU A 315 8.92 -15.04 3.83
CA GLU A 315 9.55 -15.36 2.53
C GLU A 315 10.17 -16.76 2.50
N PHE A 316 10.51 -17.31 3.66
CA PHE A 316 11.20 -18.59 3.84
C PHE A 316 10.53 -19.73 3.07
N MET A 317 11.27 -20.35 2.15
CA MET A 317 10.72 -21.26 1.15
C MET A 317 10.47 -22.65 1.72
N LEU A 318 9.48 -23.36 1.19
CA LEU A 318 9.15 -24.73 1.62
C LEU A 318 10.34 -25.68 1.53
N LYS A 319 11.17 -25.56 0.49
CA LYS A 319 12.41 -26.36 0.32
C LYS A 319 13.46 -26.16 1.41
N GLN A 320 13.39 -25.04 2.13
CA GLN A 320 14.31 -24.72 3.23
C GLN A 320 13.77 -25.24 4.57
N ALA A 321 12.50 -25.64 4.64
CA ALA A 321 11.88 -26.11 5.87
C ALA A 321 12.39 -27.50 6.26
N SER A 322 12.47 -27.75 7.57
CA SER A 322 12.87 -29.06 8.13
C SER A 322 12.04 -30.24 7.61
N THR A 323 10.81 -30.01 7.18
CA THR A 323 9.90 -31.05 6.66
C THR A 323 9.89 -31.15 5.13
N ALA A 324 10.70 -30.37 4.41
CA ALA A 324 10.73 -30.26 2.95
C ALA A 324 10.73 -31.63 2.24
N ARG A 325 11.63 -32.53 2.68
CA ARG A 325 11.79 -33.88 2.09
C ARG A 325 10.51 -34.71 2.15
N ALA A 326 9.71 -34.53 3.20
CA ALA A 326 8.47 -35.28 3.39
C ALA A 326 7.26 -34.60 2.73
N ASP A 327 7.24 -33.26 2.72
CA ASP A 327 6.03 -32.51 2.37
C ASP A 327 5.98 -32.09 0.89
N ILE A 328 7.13 -31.79 0.25
CA ILE A 328 7.17 -31.37 -1.17
C ILE A 328 6.63 -32.44 -2.13
N PRO A 329 7.00 -33.73 -2.03
CA PRO A 329 6.47 -34.76 -2.93
C PRO A 329 4.94 -34.93 -2.82
N ARG A 330 4.35 -34.48 -1.71
CA ARG A 330 2.91 -34.58 -1.43
C ARG A 330 2.16 -33.27 -1.73
N ALA A 331 2.85 -32.22 -2.14
CA ALA A 331 2.29 -30.90 -2.43
C ALA A 331 1.58 -30.87 -3.79
N VAL A 332 0.59 -31.76 -3.98
CA VAL A 332 -0.20 -31.89 -5.21
C VAL A 332 -1.66 -31.56 -4.88
N ASP A 333 -2.08 -30.31 -5.14
CA ASP A 333 -3.46 -29.89 -4.94
C ASP A 333 -3.89 -28.89 -6.03
N GLN A 334 -4.77 -29.34 -6.92
CA GLN A 334 -5.31 -28.53 -8.02
C GLN A 334 -6.33 -27.48 -7.58
N GLN A 335 -6.70 -27.44 -6.31
CA GLN A 335 -7.56 -26.42 -5.74
C GLN A 335 -6.80 -25.46 -4.82
N LEU A 336 -5.50 -25.68 -4.60
CA LEU A 336 -4.59 -24.71 -3.99
C LEU A 336 -3.82 -23.99 -5.11
N ARG A 337 -3.97 -22.66 -5.17
CA ARG A 337 -3.32 -21.81 -6.19
C ARG A 337 -2.38 -20.82 -5.51
N LEU A 338 -1.24 -20.61 -6.14
CA LEU A 338 -0.13 -19.81 -5.61
C LEU A 338 0.13 -18.65 -6.57
N TYR A 339 0.10 -17.43 -6.05
CA TYR A 339 0.55 -16.23 -6.75
C TYR A 339 1.75 -15.67 -5.99
N ASP A 340 2.95 -15.93 -6.52
CA ASP A 340 4.20 -15.66 -5.83
C ASP A 340 4.85 -14.39 -6.40
N MET A 341 4.65 -13.26 -5.73
CA MET A 341 5.27 -11.99 -6.06
C MET A 341 6.71 -12.00 -5.54
N LYS A 342 7.59 -12.63 -6.30
CA LYS A 342 9.03 -12.66 -5.99
C LYS A 342 9.67 -11.32 -6.28
N ALA A 343 10.52 -10.86 -5.37
CA ALA A 343 11.42 -9.75 -5.66
C ALA A 343 12.33 -10.07 -6.87
N ARG A 344 12.53 -9.08 -7.75
CA ARG A 344 13.55 -9.14 -8.82
C ARG A 344 14.94 -9.20 -8.22
N TRP A 345 15.17 -8.47 -7.12
CA TRP A 345 16.45 -8.40 -6.42
C TRP A 345 16.27 -8.62 -4.91
N ARG A 346 17.02 -9.57 -4.36
CA ARG A 346 17.11 -9.75 -2.91
C ARG A 346 17.97 -8.67 -2.29
N THR A 347 17.59 -8.23 -1.09
CA THR A 347 18.27 -7.24 -0.25
C THR A 347 19.52 -7.81 0.46
N ASN A 348 20.32 -8.55 -0.30
CA ASN A 348 21.58 -9.15 0.16
C ASN A 348 22.68 -8.08 0.32
N ALA A 349 23.81 -8.45 0.91
CA ALA A 349 24.96 -7.57 1.13
C ALA A 349 25.80 -7.30 -0.13
N VAL A 350 25.20 -6.67 -1.14
CA VAL A 350 25.85 -6.38 -2.42
C VAL A 350 25.54 -4.95 -2.87
N GLU A 351 26.39 -4.37 -3.70
CA GLU A 351 26.07 -3.12 -4.40
C GLU A 351 25.21 -3.43 -5.62
N TRP A 352 24.15 -2.67 -5.87
CA TRP A 352 23.30 -2.85 -7.05
C TRP A 352 23.74 -1.97 -8.22
N GLU A 353 23.60 -2.49 -9.44
CA GLU A 353 23.94 -1.77 -10.67
C GLU A 353 22.89 -0.70 -11.01
N ALA A 354 23.27 0.28 -11.83
CA ALA A 354 22.43 1.44 -12.15
C ALA A 354 21.05 1.09 -12.73
N ASN A 355 20.94 0.04 -13.54
CA ASN A 355 19.66 -0.40 -14.10
C ASN A 355 18.69 -0.97 -13.04
N VAL A 356 19.22 -1.57 -11.98
CA VAL A 356 18.43 -2.03 -10.83
C VAL A 356 17.90 -0.83 -10.06
N LEU A 357 18.77 0.14 -9.80
CA LEU A 357 18.44 1.38 -9.10
C LEU A 357 17.35 2.17 -9.85
N ASP A 358 17.46 2.25 -11.16
CA ASP A 358 16.44 2.83 -12.03
C ASP A 358 15.09 2.10 -11.91
N SER A 359 15.10 0.76 -12.01
CA SER A 359 13.88 -0.06 -11.83
C SER A 359 13.21 0.19 -10.48
N LEU A 360 14.00 0.37 -9.42
CA LEU A 360 13.49 0.65 -8.08
C LEU A 360 12.80 2.02 -8.01
N ASN A 361 13.36 3.06 -8.64
CA ASN A 361 12.73 4.37 -8.69
C ASN A 361 11.35 4.31 -9.35
N HIS A 362 11.18 3.43 -10.35
CA HIS A 362 9.92 3.22 -11.06
C HIS A 362 8.98 2.18 -10.41
N LEU A 363 9.22 1.79 -9.14
CA LEU A 363 8.45 0.78 -8.40
C LEU A 363 8.41 -0.62 -9.04
N GLN A 364 9.35 -0.93 -9.94
CA GLN A 364 9.44 -2.21 -10.65
C GLN A 364 10.22 -3.25 -9.84
N TYR A 365 9.86 -3.44 -8.57
CA TYR A 365 10.61 -4.31 -7.65
C TYR A 365 10.26 -5.79 -7.78
N TYR A 366 8.98 -6.10 -8.04
CA TYR A 366 8.49 -7.46 -8.15
C TYR A 366 8.64 -8.00 -9.57
N LYS A 367 8.88 -9.31 -9.69
CA LYS A 367 8.86 -10.02 -10.97
C LYS A 367 7.43 -10.11 -11.48
N ASP A 368 7.28 -10.10 -12.79
CA ASP A 368 6.01 -10.46 -13.41
C ASP A 368 5.69 -11.91 -13.03
N THR A 369 4.45 -12.15 -12.63
CA THR A 369 4.03 -13.43 -12.05
C THR A 369 2.59 -13.74 -12.45
N GLU A 370 2.20 -14.98 -12.26
CA GLU A 370 0.89 -15.52 -12.65
C GLU A 370 0.42 -16.52 -11.59
N TRP A 371 -0.88 -16.81 -11.58
CA TRP A 371 -1.41 -17.85 -10.71
C TRP A 371 -0.97 -19.24 -11.19
N LYS A 372 -0.45 -20.03 -10.26
CA LYS A 372 0.04 -21.39 -10.53
C LYS A 372 -0.63 -22.42 -9.65
N ASN A 373 -0.80 -23.61 -10.20
CA ASN A 373 -1.31 -24.77 -9.49
C ASN A 373 -0.30 -25.19 -8.40
N CYS A 374 -0.77 -25.68 -7.25
CA CYS A 374 0.12 -26.27 -6.26
C CYS A 374 0.61 -27.64 -6.74
N THR A 375 1.90 -27.69 -7.04
CA THR A 375 2.66 -28.88 -7.45
C THR A 375 3.94 -28.94 -6.62
N PRO A 376 4.66 -30.07 -6.57
CA PRO A 376 5.94 -30.15 -5.88
C PRO A 376 6.92 -29.04 -6.30
N ALA A 377 6.98 -28.71 -7.59
CA ALA A 377 7.86 -27.68 -8.11
C ALA A 377 7.45 -26.27 -7.66
N THR A 378 6.17 -25.91 -7.80
CA THR A 378 5.69 -24.57 -7.45
C THR A 378 5.64 -24.35 -5.93
N ALA A 379 5.27 -25.39 -5.16
CA ALA A 379 5.25 -25.32 -3.70
C ALA A 379 6.67 -25.25 -3.10
N SER A 380 7.65 -25.92 -3.70
CA SER A 380 9.05 -25.95 -3.23
C SER A 380 9.64 -24.55 -3.04
N ASP A 381 9.39 -23.63 -3.99
CA ASP A 381 9.90 -22.26 -3.97
C ASP A 381 8.95 -21.24 -3.31
N PHE A 382 7.74 -21.67 -2.94
CA PHE A 382 6.75 -20.84 -2.27
C PHE A 382 7.02 -20.73 -0.77
N SER A 383 6.44 -19.73 -0.11
CA SER A 383 6.52 -19.56 1.34
C SER A 383 6.05 -20.83 2.07
N ALA A 384 6.88 -21.35 2.95
CA ALA A 384 6.56 -22.52 3.78
C ALA A 384 5.36 -22.23 4.68
N ILE A 385 5.35 -21.08 5.35
CA ILE A 385 4.27 -20.68 6.27
C ILE A 385 2.95 -20.51 5.51
N ALA A 386 2.98 -19.81 4.38
CA ALA A 386 1.80 -19.63 3.54
C ALA A 386 1.28 -20.98 3.02
N TYR A 387 2.16 -21.87 2.57
CA TYR A 387 1.79 -23.21 2.12
C TYR A 387 1.06 -24.00 3.20
N TYR A 388 1.61 -24.11 4.42
CA TYR A 388 0.95 -24.84 5.51
C TYR A 388 -0.36 -24.19 5.94
N PHE A 389 -0.42 -22.85 5.93
CA PHE A 389 -1.66 -22.12 6.18
C PHE A 389 -2.75 -22.49 5.16
N GLY A 390 -2.46 -22.34 3.86
CA GLY A 390 -3.44 -22.63 2.80
C GLY A 390 -3.79 -24.10 2.69
N LYS A 391 -2.83 -25.00 2.92
CA LYS A 391 -3.09 -26.44 2.99
C LYS A 391 -4.10 -26.78 4.12
N MET A 392 -3.91 -26.23 5.31
CA MET A 392 -4.84 -26.49 6.42
C MET A 392 -6.23 -25.91 6.14
N LEU A 393 -6.32 -24.74 5.50
CA LEU A 393 -7.60 -24.19 5.04
C LEU A 393 -8.27 -25.08 3.98
N ARG A 394 -7.51 -25.57 3.00
CA ARG A 394 -7.99 -26.52 1.99
C ARG A 394 -8.60 -27.76 2.63
N ASP A 395 -7.84 -28.41 3.50
CA ASP A 395 -8.25 -29.64 4.18
C ASP A 395 -9.49 -29.42 5.08
N SER A 396 -9.61 -28.24 5.69
CA SER A 396 -10.67 -27.94 6.67
C SER A 396 -11.95 -27.38 6.05
N LEU A 397 -11.83 -26.63 4.97
CA LEU A 397 -12.96 -25.95 4.32
C LEU A 397 -13.48 -26.68 3.09
N ASN A 398 -12.65 -27.52 2.46
CA ASN A 398 -12.97 -28.26 1.23
C ASN A 398 -13.43 -27.35 0.06
N VAL A 399 -12.87 -26.14 -0.02
CA VAL A 399 -13.10 -25.16 -1.11
C VAL A 399 -11.77 -24.72 -1.72
N PRO A 400 -11.71 -24.22 -2.97
CA PRO A 400 -10.48 -23.67 -3.52
C PRO A 400 -9.85 -22.60 -2.63
N VAL A 401 -8.52 -22.53 -2.59
CA VAL A 401 -7.76 -21.54 -1.82
C VAL A 401 -6.68 -20.94 -2.72
N GLY A 402 -6.65 -19.62 -2.82
CA GLY A 402 -5.60 -18.83 -3.45
C GLY A 402 -4.73 -18.15 -2.40
N LEU A 403 -3.41 -18.24 -2.56
CA LEU A 403 -2.44 -17.55 -1.71
C LEU A 403 -1.64 -16.57 -2.55
N ILE A 404 -1.71 -15.29 -2.20
CA ILE A 404 -0.84 -14.25 -2.74
C ILE A 404 0.31 -14.07 -1.75
N CYS A 405 1.56 -14.23 -2.17
CA CYS A 405 2.73 -14.02 -1.31
C CYS A 405 3.63 -12.92 -1.88
N ASN A 406 3.88 -11.87 -1.10
CA ASN A 406 4.74 -10.74 -1.51
C ASN A 406 5.85 -10.40 -0.51
N ALA A 407 6.13 -11.28 0.45
CA ALA A 407 7.07 -11.03 1.53
C ALA A 407 8.51 -10.70 1.05
N VAL A 408 9.18 -9.80 1.77
CA VAL A 408 10.52 -9.28 1.40
C VAL A 408 11.47 -9.35 2.59
N GLY A 409 12.51 -10.18 2.47
CA GLY A 409 13.56 -10.33 3.48
C GLY A 409 14.09 -9.02 4.05
N GLY A 410 14.14 -8.93 5.38
CA GLY A 410 14.69 -7.79 6.13
C GLY A 410 13.90 -6.48 6.08
N SER A 411 12.77 -6.43 5.36
CA SER A 411 11.95 -5.22 5.30
C SER A 411 11.39 -4.81 6.68
N PRO A 412 11.49 -3.53 7.05
CA PRO A 412 10.91 -3.01 8.28
C PRO A 412 9.42 -2.64 8.05
N THR A 413 8.64 -2.50 9.13
CA THR A 413 7.18 -2.29 9.05
C THR A 413 6.80 -1.03 8.26
N GLU A 414 7.55 0.06 8.40
CA GLU A 414 7.30 1.35 7.77
C GLU A 414 7.36 1.31 6.24
N ALA A 415 8.09 0.35 5.65
CA ALA A 415 8.10 0.15 4.19
C ALA A 415 6.73 -0.30 3.65
N TRP A 416 5.87 -0.85 4.52
CA TRP A 416 4.59 -1.47 4.19
C TRP A 416 3.37 -0.62 4.55
N VAL A 417 3.56 0.55 5.15
CA VAL A 417 2.47 1.48 5.51
C VAL A 417 2.22 2.44 4.35
N ASP A 418 0.97 2.82 4.10
CA ASP A 418 0.67 3.81 3.07
C ASP A 418 1.25 5.19 3.42
N ARG A 419 1.56 5.96 2.36
CA ARG A 419 2.19 7.27 2.48
C ARG A 419 1.36 8.27 3.27
N ALA A 420 0.05 8.35 3.04
CA ALA A 420 -0.80 9.29 3.76
C ALA A 420 -0.85 8.95 5.26
N SER A 421 -0.93 7.67 5.62
CA SER A 421 -0.88 7.29 7.04
C SER A 421 0.42 7.74 7.72
N LEU A 422 1.58 7.56 7.08
CA LEU A 422 2.84 8.05 7.65
C LEU A 422 2.92 9.57 7.66
N GLU A 423 2.57 10.24 6.57
CA GLU A 423 2.61 11.70 6.46
C GLU A 423 1.76 12.38 7.53
N TYR A 424 0.57 11.87 7.84
CA TYR A 424 -0.35 12.51 8.80
C TYR A 424 -0.16 12.03 10.25
N GLN A 425 0.21 10.76 10.48
CA GLN A 425 0.19 10.17 11.82
C GLN A 425 1.59 9.85 12.38
N PHE A 426 2.61 9.71 11.54
CA PHE A 426 3.99 9.51 12.00
C PHE A 426 5.05 10.12 11.06
N PRO A 427 4.95 11.41 10.69
CA PRO A 427 5.80 12.00 9.65
C PRO A 427 7.29 12.01 9.99
N ALA A 428 7.63 11.99 11.29
CA ALA A 428 9.01 11.98 11.75
C ALA A 428 9.81 10.79 11.20
N ILE A 429 9.17 9.68 10.81
CA ILE A 429 9.85 8.51 10.23
C ILE A 429 10.26 8.70 8.76
N LEU A 430 9.62 9.63 8.04
CA LEU A 430 9.90 9.89 6.63
C LEU A 430 11.18 10.73 6.45
N LYS A 431 11.44 11.62 7.41
CA LYS A 431 12.56 12.56 7.36
C LYS A 431 13.91 11.83 7.37
N ASP A 432 14.73 12.09 6.34
CA ASP A 432 16.09 11.57 6.18
C ASP A 432 16.21 10.10 6.60
N TRP A 433 15.33 9.25 6.09
CA TRP A 433 15.14 7.87 6.57
C TRP A 433 16.45 7.05 6.61
N THR A 434 17.42 7.33 5.73
CA THR A 434 18.74 6.69 5.71
C THR A 434 19.64 7.05 6.91
N LYS A 435 19.28 8.10 7.65
CA LYS A 435 19.95 8.59 8.88
C LYS A 435 19.02 8.60 10.11
N ASN A 436 17.77 8.20 9.94
CA ASN A 436 16.72 8.26 10.97
C ASN A 436 16.83 7.10 11.96
N ASP A 437 16.86 7.39 13.26
CA ASP A 437 17.04 6.41 14.33
C ASP A 437 15.77 5.64 14.71
N PHE A 438 14.60 6.01 14.17
CA PHE A 438 13.43 5.13 14.17
C PHE A 438 13.65 3.87 13.32
N ILE A 439 14.57 3.93 12.34
CA ILE A 439 14.88 2.84 11.43
C ILE A 439 16.18 2.18 11.88
N GLN A 440 16.13 0.86 12.05
CA GLN A 440 17.24 0.09 12.58
C GLN A 440 18.53 0.32 11.78
N GLU A 441 19.66 0.47 12.47
CA GLU A 441 20.96 0.69 11.85
C GLU A 441 21.29 -0.34 10.75
N TRP A 442 20.99 -1.63 10.99
CA TRP A 442 21.21 -2.68 9.99
C TRP A 442 20.40 -2.45 8.71
N VAL A 443 19.14 -1.99 8.83
CA VAL A 443 18.26 -1.69 7.69
C VAL A 443 18.85 -0.54 6.88
N ARG A 444 19.23 0.56 7.55
CA ARG A 444 19.85 1.73 6.91
C ARG A 444 21.18 1.39 6.26
N GLY A 445 22.03 0.63 6.95
CA GLY A 445 23.33 0.17 6.43
C GLY A 445 23.19 -0.77 5.22
N ARG A 446 22.20 -1.67 5.25
CA ARG A 446 21.90 -2.53 4.09
C ARG A 446 21.47 -1.70 2.89
N ALA A 447 20.53 -0.77 3.09
CA ALA A 447 20.08 0.12 2.02
C ALA A 447 21.22 0.95 1.45
N ALA A 448 22.05 1.57 2.32
CA ALA A 448 23.21 2.35 1.92
C ALA A 448 24.21 1.56 1.07
N LEU A 449 24.47 0.28 1.42
CA LEU A 449 25.30 -0.59 0.61
C LEU A 449 24.66 -0.90 -0.75
N ASN A 450 23.38 -1.27 -0.75
CA ASN A 450 22.65 -1.62 -1.97
C ASN A 450 22.62 -0.46 -2.97
N ILE A 451 22.43 0.78 -2.50
CA ILE A 451 22.34 1.97 -3.36
C ILE A 451 23.67 2.70 -3.58
N LYS A 452 24.81 2.16 -3.11
CA LYS A 452 26.11 2.86 -3.09
C LYS A 452 26.56 3.37 -4.46
N LYS A 453 26.15 2.70 -5.55
CA LYS A 453 26.47 3.09 -6.93
C LYS A 453 25.54 4.16 -7.51
N SER A 454 24.55 4.64 -6.75
CA SER A 454 23.60 5.65 -7.21
C SER A 454 24.24 7.02 -7.36
N ALA A 455 23.95 7.69 -8.48
CA ALA A 455 24.18 9.13 -8.63
C ALA A 455 22.98 9.98 -8.17
N ASN A 456 21.81 9.35 -7.97
CA ASN A 456 20.61 10.01 -7.48
C ASN A 456 20.63 10.08 -5.94
N SER A 457 20.59 11.29 -5.38
CA SER A 457 20.55 11.55 -3.93
C SER A 457 19.26 11.08 -3.26
N GLN A 458 18.21 10.81 -4.05
CA GLN A 458 16.90 10.34 -3.62
C GLN A 458 16.60 8.91 -4.10
N GLN A 459 17.64 8.11 -4.31
CA GLN A 459 17.49 6.73 -4.76
C GLN A 459 16.57 5.92 -3.85
N ARG A 460 15.51 5.37 -4.44
CA ARG A 460 14.53 4.55 -3.72
C ARG A 460 15.12 3.19 -3.34
N HIS A 461 14.62 2.60 -2.25
CA HIS A 461 15.01 1.26 -1.80
C HIS A 461 13.82 0.49 -1.18
N PRO A 462 13.74 -0.85 -1.29
CA PRO A 462 12.68 -1.67 -0.67
C PRO A 462 12.50 -1.54 0.85
N TYR A 463 13.42 -0.87 1.55
CA TYR A 463 13.33 -0.63 3.01
C TYR A 463 12.95 0.80 3.35
N GLU A 464 12.88 1.66 2.34
CA GLU A 464 12.39 3.02 2.51
C GLU A 464 10.92 2.99 2.95
N PRO A 465 10.50 3.89 3.85
CA PRO A 465 9.10 4.05 4.18
C PRO A 465 8.19 4.12 2.94
N CYS A 466 7.03 3.48 3.02
CA CYS A 466 6.01 3.39 1.96
C CYS A 466 6.35 2.54 0.73
N TYR A 467 7.64 2.22 0.46
CA TYR A 467 8.04 1.65 -0.83
C TYR A 467 7.35 0.31 -1.16
N LEU A 468 7.28 -0.61 -0.19
CA LEU A 468 6.67 -1.92 -0.39
C LEU A 468 5.15 -1.88 -0.33
N TYR A 469 4.57 -0.88 0.32
CA TYR A 469 3.15 -0.57 0.14
C TYR A 469 2.88 -0.18 -1.33
N GLU A 470 3.64 0.79 -1.85
CA GLU A 470 3.44 1.34 -3.19
C GLU A 470 3.67 0.32 -4.31
N SER A 471 4.70 -0.52 -4.15
CA SER A 471 5.08 -1.54 -5.15
C SER A 471 4.38 -2.89 -4.97
N GLY A 472 3.98 -3.24 -3.74
CA GLY A 472 3.54 -4.60 -3.40
C GLY A 472 2.13 -4.73 -2.84
N ILE A 473 1.51 -3.65 -2.34
CA ILE A 473 0.17 -3.66 -1.71
C ILE A 473 -0.83 -2.87 -2.52
N ARG A 474 -0.50 -1.64 -2.90
CA ARG A 474 -1.35 -0.76 -3.72
C ARG A 474 -1.83 -1.45 -5.02
N PRO A 475 -0.99 -2.19 -5.76
CA PRO A 475 -1.47 -2.92 -6.96
C PRO A 475 -2.51 -4.01 -6.67
N LEU A 476 -2.65 -4.43 -5.41
CA LEU A 476 -3.59 -5.47 -4.95
C LEU A 476 -4.95 -4.92 -4.50
N GLU A 477 -5.14 -3.60 -4.43
CA GLU A 477 -6.38 -2.95 -3.94
C GLU A 477 -7.65 -3.45 -4.66
N GLN A 478 -7.50 -3.90 -5.90
CA GLN A 478 -8.60 -4.28 -6.80
C GLN A 478 -8.89 -5.79 -6.79
N TYR A 479 -8.22 -6.55 -5.92
CA TYR A 479 -8.39 -8.00 -5.83
C TYR A 479 -8.95 -8.34 -4.45
N PRO A 480 -10.24 -8.72 -4.34
CA PRO A 480 -10.84 -9.06 -3.05
C PRO A 480 -10.10 -10.20 -2.36
N ILE A 481 -9.79 -10.00 -1.07
CA ILE A 481 -9.17 -11.00 -0.20
C ILE A 481 -10.03 -11.23 1.05
N ARG A 482 -9.93 -12.42 1.63
CA ARG A 482 -10.59 -12.77 2.90
C ARG A 482 -9.86 -12.24 4.12
N GLY A 483 -8.55 -12.05 4.02
CA GLY A 483 -7.71 -11.61 5.13
C GLY A 483 -6.21 -11.72 4.84
N VAL A 484 -5.43 -11.37 5.85
CA VAL A 484 -3.98 -11.26 5.78
C VAL A 484 -3.33 -12.17 6.82
N ILE A 485 -2.25 -12.85 6.43
CA ILE A 485 -1.27 -13.41 7.36
C ILE A 485 0.05 -12.64 7.27
N TRP A 486 0.63 -12.30 8.43
CA TRP A 486 1.76 -11.38 8.55
C TRP A 486 2.85 -11.94 9.45
N TYR A 487 4.09 -12.03 8.96
CA TYR A 487 5.24 -12.35 9.81
C TYR A 487 6.36 -11.35 9.57
N GLN A 488 6.44 -10.39 10.48
CA GLN A 488 7.47 -9.36 10.52
C GLN A 488 7.68 -8.84 11.94
N GLY A 489 8.85 -8.23 12.16
CA GLY A 489 9.16 -7.46 13.36
C GLY A 489 10.65 -7.44 13.70
N GLU A 490 11.44 -8.38 13.16
CA GLU A 490 12.85 -8.51 13.51
C GLU A 490 13.67 -7.27 13.13
N SER A 491 13.28 -6.56 12.06
CA SER A 491 13.89 -5.30 11.62
C SER A 491 13.40 -4.06 12.38
N ASN A 492 12.43 -4.22 13.30
CA ASN A 492 11.91 -3.14 14.14
C ASN A 492 12.13 -3.42 15.64
N ALA A 493 12.60 -4.62 16.01
CA ALA A 493 12.74 -5.08 17.39
C ALA A 493 13.66 -4.25 18.28
N HIS A 494 14.45 -3.32 17.72
CA HIS A 494 15.26 -2.37 18.47
C HIS A 494 14.43 -1.24 19.12
N ASN A 495 13.24 -0.93 18.59
CA ASN A 495 12.37 0.15 19.04
C ASN A 495 10.90 -0.32 18.98
N TRP A 496 10.45 -0.96 20.07
CA TRP A 496 9.13 -1.58 20.11
C TRP A 496 8.02 -0.53 20.17
N GLU A 497 8.26 0.64 20.76
CA GLU A 497 7.33 1.76 20.87
C GLU A 497 6.98 2.33 19.48
N ALA A 498 7.99 2.51 18.62
CA ALA A 498 7.77 2.91 17.23
C ALA A 498 7.00 1.82 16.47
N HIS A 499 7.36 0.55 16.67
CA HIS A 499 6.67 -0.57 16.04
C HIS A 499 5.19 -0.66 16.41
N GLU A 500 4.80 -0.39 17.67
CA GLU A 500 3.38 -0.40 18.06
C GLU A 500 2.56 0.64 17.29
N LYS A 501 3.12 1.83 17.09
CA LYS A 501 2.51 2.87 16.25
C LYS A 501 2.42 2.39 14.80
N LEU A 502 3.53 1.89 14.26
CA LEU A 502 3.61 1.43 12.87
C LEU A 502 2.67 0.26 12.58
N PHE A 503 2.53 -0.71 13.48
CA PHE A 503 1.68 -1.87 13.27
C PHE A 503 0.19 -1.50 13.22
N LYS A 504 -0.25 -0.53 14.04
CA LYS A 504 -1.60 0.04 13.94
C LYS A 504 -1.82 0.74 12.60
N LEU A 505 -0.84 1.55 12.17
CA LEU A 505 -0.89 2.24 10.88
C LEU A 505 -0.88 1.25 9.72
N LEU A 506 -0.10 0.17 9.79
CA LEU A 506 -0.09 -0.91 8.81
C LEU A 506 -1.47 -1.54 8.66
N VAL A 507 -2.07 -2.00 9.77
CA VAL A 507 -3.38 -2.66 9.72
C VAL A 507 -4.45 -1.70 9.19
N ASN A 508 -4.46 -0.44 9.65
CA ASN A 508 -5.44 0.55 9.21
C ASN A 508 -5.27 0.95 7.74
N SER A 509 -4.03 1.16 7.29
CA SER A 509 -3.72 1.48 5.89
C SER A 509 -4.18 0.38 4.94
N TRP A 510 -3.95 -0.88 5.30
CA TRP A 510 -4.37 -2.02 4.48
C TRP A 510 -5.89 -2.19 4.50
N ARG A 511 -6.54 -2.04 5.65
CA ARG A 511 -8.02 -2.02 5.73
C ARG A 511 -8.63 -0.95 4.83
N LYS A 512 -8.02 0.24 4.78
CA LYS A 512 -8.42 1.31 3.86
C LYS A 512 -8.21 0.92 2.39
N ASN A 513 -7.10 0.28 2.05
CA ASN A 513 -6.78 -0.20 0.69
C ASN A 513 -7.87 -1.11 0.12
N TRP A 514 -8.45 -2.01 0.93
CA TRP A 514 -9.57 -2.88 0.52
C TRP A 514 -10.96 -2.37 0.91
N ASN A 515 -11.05 -1.18 1.50
CA ASN A 515 -12.29 -0.63 2.06
C ASN A 515 -13.03 -1.63 2.99
N ASP A 516 -12.28 -2.34 3.84
CA ASP A 516 -12.80 -3.29 4.81
C ASP A 516 -12.19 -3.01 6.19
N ALA A 517 -12.92 -2.26 7.02
CA ALA A 517 -12.51 -1.92 8.38
C ALA A 517 -12.38 -3.13 9.33
N CYS A 518 -12.94 -4.28 8.94
CA CYS A 518 -12.92 -5.53 9.71
C CYS A 518 -12.02 -6.59 9.08
N LEU A 519 -11.20 -6.24 8.07
CA LEU A 519 -10.33 -7.19 7.37
C LEU A 519 -9.51 -7.99 8.40
N PRO A 520 -9.65 -9.33 8.43
CA PRO A 520 -8.92 -10.18 9.37
C PRO A 520 -7.41 -10.10 9.18
N PHE A 521 -6.68 -9.95 10.29
CA PHE A 521 -5.22 -9.84 10.27
C PHE A 521 -4.58 -10.80 11.28
N TYR A 522 -3.93 -11.86 10.81
CA TYR A 522 -3.29 -12.85 11.67
C TYR A 522 -1.77 -12.71 11.59
N TYR A 523 -1.11 -12.42 12.71
CA TYR A 523 0.33 -12.18 12.73
C TYR A 523 1.07 -13.16 13.63
N VAL A 524 2.39 -13.21 13.48
CA VAL A 524 3.26 -14.08 14.26
C VAL A 524 3.99 -13.26 15.33
N GLN A 525 3.87 -13.66 16.60
CA GLN A 525 4.78 -13.19 17.64
C GLN A 525 6.16 -13.74 17.33
N LEU A 526 7.19 -12.87 17.37
CA LEU A 526 8.55 -13.25 17.01
C LEU A 526 9.01 -14.50 17.74
N SER A 527 9.78 -15.29 17.02
CA SER A 527 10.36 -16.49 17.55
C SER A 527 11.43 -16.17 18.59
N SER A 528 11.94 -17.20 19.26
CA SER A 528 12.99 -17.09 20.27
C SER A 528 14.34 -16.89 19.58
N LEU A 529 15.13 -15.88 20.01
CA LEU A 529 16.46 -15.56 19.47
C LEU A 529 17.27 -14.81 20.52
N ASN A 530 18.58 -15.05 20.62
CA ASN A 530 19.40 -14.44 21.65
C ASN A 530 19.76 -12.96 21.38
N ARG A 531 18.74 -12.08 21.33
CA ARG A 531 18.86 -10.63 21.19
C ARG A 531 18.19 -9.89 22.36
N PRO A 532 18.90 -9.01 23.09
CA PRO A 532 18.39 -8.40 24.33
C PRO A 532 17.00 -7.75 24.24
N SER A 533 16.62 -7.18 23.10
CA SER A 533 15.34 -6.48 22.94
C SER A 533 14.11 -7.40 22.76
N TRP A 534 14.32 -8.70 22.54
CA TRP A 534 13.24 -9.65 22.20
C TRP A 534 12.11 -9.77 23.22
N PRO A 535 12.35 -9.80 24.55
CA PRO A 535 11.26 -9.96 25.53
C PRO A 535 10.23 -8.83 25.46
N TRP A 536 10.70 -7.58 25.43
CA TRP A 536 9.85 -6.39 25.32
C TRP A 536 9.08 -6.37 24.00
N PHE A 537 9.74 -6.69 22.89
CA PHE A 537 9.09 -6.72 21.58
C PHE A 537 8.03 -7.84 21.46
N ARG A 538 8.28 -9.02 22.04
CA ARG A 538 7.27 -10.09 22.03
C ARG A 538 6.06 -9.71 22.87
N ASP A 539 6.25 -9.08 24.03
CA ASP A 539 5.13 -8.58 24.83
C ASP A 539 4.37 -7.44 24.14
N SER A 540 5.05 -6.51 23.44
CA SER A 540 4.37 -5.49 22.64
C SER A 540 3.48 -6.12 21.58
N GLN A 541 4.00 -7.11 20.84
CA GLN A 541 3.21 -7.89 19.88
C GLN A 541 2.01 -8.60 20.54
N ARG A 542 2.15 -9.13 21.76
CA ARG A 542 1.00 -9.70 22.50
C ARG A 542 -0.04 -8.63 22.81
N ARG A 543 0.37 -7.46 23.30
CA ARG A 543 -0.54 -6.38 23.71
C ARG A 543 -1.38 -5.86 22.55
N MET A 544 -0.88 -5.94 21.31
CA MET A 544 -1.65 -5.58 20.12
C MET A 544 -3.00 -6.32 20.02
N LEU A 545 -3.10 -7.56 20.54
CA LEU A 545 -4.37 -8.32 20.60
C LEU A 545 -5.51 -7.59 21.33
N ASN A 546 -5.17 -6.69 22.25
CA ASN A 546 -6.14 -5.90 23.02
C ASN A 546 -6.40 -4.51 22.40
N GLU A 547 -5.56 -4.09 21.45
CA GLU A 547 -5.56 -2.73 20.92
C GLU A 547 -6.13 -2.66 19.49
N ILE A 548 -6.17 -3.79 18.77
CA ILE A 548 -6.65 -3.86 17.38
C ILE A 548 -7.72 -4.94 17.27
N SER A 549 -8.89 -4.60 16.72
CA SER A 549 -9.98 -5.55 16.48
C SER A 549 -9.69 -6.48 15.29
N HIS A 550 -10.37 -7.63 15.23
CA HIS A 550 -10.28 -8.61 14.12
C HIS A 550 -8.85 -9.12 13.81
N ILE A 551 -8.01 -9.22 14.84
CA ILE A 551 -6.67 -9.80 14.70
C ILE A 551 -6.53 -11.13 15.44
N GLY A 552 -5.49 -11.88 15.09
CA GLY A 552 -5.05 -13.05 15.84
C GLY A 552 -3.53 -13.16 15.84
N MET A 553 -2.99 -13.86 16.83
CA MET A 553 -1.55 -14.01 17.00
C MET A 553 -1.18 -15.48 17.11
N ALA A 554 -0.23 -15.92 16.28
CA ALA A 554 0.44 -17.20 16.40
C ALA A 554 1.73 -17.03 17.21
N VAL A 555 1.87 -17.77 18.31
CA VAL A 555 3.11 -17.84 19.08
C VAL A 555 4.09 -18.76 18.35
N SER A 556 5.36 -18.35 18.23
CA SER A 556 6.40 -19.13 17.53
C SER A 556 7.69 -19.32 18.33
N SER A 557 7.73 -18.86 19.58
CA SER A 557 8.95 -18.87 20.40
C SER A 557 9.46 -20.27 20.79
N ASP A 558 8.59 -21.27 20.79
CA ASP A 558 8.92 -22.67 21.05
C ASP A 558 9.74 -23.35 19.93
N HIS A 559 9.81 -22.72 18.76
CA HIS A 559 10.54 -23.22 17.60
C HIS A 559 11.67 -22.28 17.16
N GLY A 560 12.14 -21.38 18.04
CA GLY A 560 13.23 -20.46 17.72
C GLY A 560 14.61 -21.11 17.72
N ASP A 561 15.59 -20.35 17.27
CA ASP A 561 17.01 -20.72 17.24
C ASP A 561 17.80 -19.62 17.94
N SER A 562 18.77 -20.00 18.79
CA SER A 562 19.54 -19.03 19.57
C SER A 562 20.51 -18.21 18.74
N LEU A 563 20.93 -18.72 17.58
CA LEU A 563 21.96 -18.14 16.72
C LEU A 563 21.41 -17.69 15.37
N ASP A 564 20.36 -18.34 14.87
CA ASP A 564 19.75 -18.02 13.59
C ASP A 564 18.37 -17.37 13.78
N VAL A 565 18.14 -16.26 13.06
CA VAL A 565 16.85 -15.58 13.02
C VAL A 565 15.81 -16.31 12.16
N HIS A 566 16.23 -17.31 11.38
CA HIS A 566 15.41 -18.07 10.44
C HIS A 566 15.20 -19.54 10.87
N PRO A 567 14.44 -19.82 11.95
CA PRO A 567 14.22 -21.19 12.38
C PRO A 567 13.54 -22.05 11.30
N ILE A 568 14.02 -23.26 11.09
CA ILE A 568 13.59 -24.14 9.98
C ILE A 568 12.27 -24.88 10.23
N CYS A 569 11.72 -24.84 11.45
CA CYS A 569 10.45 -25.47 11.81
C CYS A 569 9.27 -24.52 11.51
N LYS A 570 8.86 -24.44 10.24
CA LYS A 570 7.83 -23.50 9.76
C LYS A 570 6.39 -24.04 9.85
N LYS A 571 6.22 -25.35 9.79
CA LYS A 571 4.90 -25.99 9.72
C LYS A 571 3.97 -25.62 10.88
N PRO A 572 4.39 -25.72 12.15
CA PRO A 572 3.52 -25.35 13.26
C PRO A 572 3.08 -23.89 13.23
N VAL A 573 3.93 -22.98 12.72
CA VAL A 573 3.60 -21.55 12.62
C VAL A 573 2.48 -21.31 11.61
N GLY A 574 2.58 -21.89 10.41
CA GLY A 574 1.52 -21.80 9.39
C GLY A 574 0.19 -22.40 9.85
N GLU A 575 0.24 -23.57 10.51
CA GLU A 575 -0.94 -24.23 11.06
C GLU A 575 -1.59 -23.42 12.20
N ARG A 576 -0.78 -22.75 13.04
CA ARG A 576 -1.30 -21.86 14.11
C ARG A 576 -2.03 -20.65 13.54
N LEU A 577 -1.51 -20.04 12.48
CA LEU A 577 -2.20 -18.97 11.75
C LEU A 577 -3.52 -19.48 11.16
N ALA A 578 -3.52 -20.68 10.58
CA ALA A 578 -4.73 -21.28 10.01
C ALA A 578 -5.79 -21.60 11.07
N ARG A 579 -5.38 -22.09 12.26
CA ARG A 579 -6.30 -22.24 13.42
C ARG A 579 -6.95 -20.92 13.80
N GLY A 580 -6.18 -19.83 13.81
CA GLY A 580 -6.69 -18.47 14.00
C GLY A 580 -7.78 -18.11 13.00
N ALA A 581 -7.51 -18.28 11.70
CA ALA A 581 -8.46 -18.01 10.63
C ALA A 581 -9.71 -18.91 10.69
N LEU A 582 -9.53 -20.22 10.86
CA LEU A 582 -10.62 -21.21 10.98
C LEU A 582 -11.56 -20.87 12.12
N ASN A 583 -11.04 -20.51 13.29
CA ASN A 583 -11.86 -20.15 14.43
C ASN A 583 -12.52 -18.77 14.27
N LYS A 584 -11.74 -17.72 14.01
CA LYS A 584 -12.22 -16.33 14.10
C LYS A 584 -12.88 -15.82 12.82
N THR A 585 -12.44 -16.29 11.65
CA THR A 585 -13.04 -15.89 10.35
C THR A 585 -14.12 -16.87 9.91
N TYR A 586 -13.91 -18.17 10.07
CA TYR A 586 -14.83 -19.20 9.57
C TYR A 586 -15.68 -19.87 10.65
N GLN A 587 -15.54 -19.44 11.92
CA GLN A 587 -16.35 -19.92 13.06
C GLN A 587 -16.30 -21.45 13.23
N LYS A 588 -15.20 -22.09 12.81
CA LYS A 588 -14.97 -23.52 13.01
C LYS A 588 -14.60 -23.77 14.46
N ASN A 589 -15.05 -24.92 14.98
CA ASN A 589 -14.77 -25.37 16.34
C ASN A 589 -13.33 -25.91 16.45
N VAL A 590 -12.34 -25.03 16.31
CA VAL A 590 -10.92 -25.31 16.54
C VAL A 590 -10.37 -24.28 17.53
N ILE A 591 -9.44 -24.68 18.39
CA ILE A 591 -8.80 -23.75 19.32
C ILE A 591 -7.79 -22.88 18.56
N PRO A 592 -7.91 -21.53 18.60
CA PRO A 592 -7.10 -20.63 17.78
C PRO A 592 -5.70 -20.34 18.32
N SER A 593 -5.49 -20.49 19.63
CA SER A 593 -4.25 -20.05 20.29
C SER A 593 -3.90 -20.93 21.49
N GLY A 594 -2.65 -20.80 21.95
CA GLY A 594 -2.22 -21.33 23.25
C GLY A 594 -2.70 -20.43 24.40
N PRO A 595 -2.29 -20.72 25.64
CA PRO A 595 -2.65 -19.90 26.80
C PRO A 595 -2.25 -18.43 26.60
N LEU A 596 -3.23 -17.53 26.64
CA LEU A 596 -3.03 -16.08 26.60
C LEU A 596 -3.35 -15.49 27.97
N PHE A 597 -2.40 -14.77 28.56
CA PHE A 597 -2.59 -14.19 29.88
C PHE A 597 -3.81 -13.28 29.93
N ARG A 598 -4.73 -13.56 30.86
CA ARG A 598 -5.97 -12.81 31.06
C ARG A 598 -5.96 -12.00 32.34
N GLY A 599 -5.37 -12.53 33.41
CA GLY A 599 -5.33 -11.85 34.70
C GLY A 599 -4.66 -12.68 35.79
N ALA A 600 -4.32 -12.01 36.89
CA ALA A 600 -3.64 -12.58 38.04
C ALA A 600 -4.37 -12.22 39.35
N ASN A 601 -4.34 -13.10 40.34
CA ASN A 601 -4.81 -12.83 41.69
C ASN A 601 -3.79 -13.33 42.72
N VAL A 602 -3.51 -12.52 43.75
CA VAL A 602 -2.56 -12.88 44.81
C VAL A 602 -3.31 -13.47 46.00
N ARG A 603 -2.85 -14.61 46.52
CA ARG A 603 -3.36 -15.23 47.76
C ARG A 603 -2.21 -15.86 48.54
N GLY A 604 -1.96 -15.37 49.75
CA GLY A 604 -0.93 -15.91 50.65
C GLY A 604 0.48 -15.96 50.02
N GLY A 605 0.91 -14.87 49.39
CA GLY A 605 2.21 -14.76 48.71
C GLY A 605 2.34 -15.57 47.40
N LYS A 606 1.24 -16.13 46.88
CA LYS A 606 1.22 -16.90 45.63
C LYS A 606 0.35 -16.20 44.60
N VAL A 607 0.80 -16.18 43.35
CA VAL A 607 0.09 -15.57 42.21
C VAL A 607 -0.65 -16.66 41.44
N PHE A 608 -1.96 -16.52 41.30
CA PHE A 608 -2.81 -17.41 40.53
C PHE A 608 -3.16 -16.75 39.19
N LEU A 609 -2.54 -17.24 38.12
CA LEU A 609 -2.69 -16.75 36.76
C LEU A 609 -3.84 -17.45 36.06
N SER A 610 -4.66 -16.67 35.34
CA SER A 610 -5.72 -17.16 34.47
C SER A 610 -5.40 -16.84 33.02
N PHE A 611 -5.82 -17.75 32.12
CA PHE A 611 -5.52 -17.66 30.71
C PHE A 611 -6.76 -17.89 29.86
N ASP A 612 -6.90 -17.13 28.78
CA ASP A 612 -7.73 -17.55 27.67
C ASP A 612 -7.05 -18.71 26.95
N TYR A 613 -7.85 -19.65 26.44
CA TYR A 613 -7.38 -20.89 25.80
C TYR A 613 -6.47 -21.76 26.69
N GLY A 614 -6.55 -21.61 28.02
CA GLY A 614 -5.73 -22.31 29.02
C GLY A 614 -6.22 -23.71 29.42
N LYS A 615 -7.33 -24.21 28.87
CA LYS A 615 -7.87 -25.52 29.30
C LYS A 615 -6.89 -26.66 28.98
N GLY A 616 -6.60 -27.48 29.98
CA GLY A 616 -5.65 -28.60 29.92
C GLY A 616 -4.19 -28.15 29.82
N MET A 617 -3.86 -27.02 30.44
CA MET A 617 -2.49 -26.51 30.55
C MET A 617 -1.54 -27.57 31.14
N ARG A 618 -0.36 -27.69 30.54
CA ARG A 618 0.71 -28.58 30.97
C ARG A 618 2.06 -28.13 30.39
N SER A 619 3.15 -28.75 30.81
CA SER A 619 4.43 -28.60 30.13
C SER A 619 4.45 -29.37 28.81
N SER A 620 5.16 -28.84 27.81
CA SER A 620 5.35 -29.45 26.50
C SER A 620 6.26 -30.67 26.52
N ASP A 621 7.09 -30.81 27.56
CA ASP A 621 8.13 -31.81 27.69
C ASP A 621 7.98 -32.71 28.93
N GLY A 622 6.86 -32.60 29.66
CA GLY A 622 6.61 -33.37 30.88
C GLY A 622 7.46 -32.96 32.09
N LYS A 623 8.31 -31.95 31.96
CA LYS A 623 9.12 -31.41 33.06
C LYS A 623 8.33 -30.37 33.87
N PRO A 624 8.82 -29.91 35.04
CA PRO A 624 8.22 -28.77 35.73
C PRO A 624 8.07 -27.56 34.81
N LEU A 625 7.09 -26.70 35.06
CA LEU A 625 6.95 -25.45 34.34
C LEU A 625 8.15 -24.54 34.61
N GLN A 626 8.68 -23.93 33.55
CA GLN A 626 9.90 -23.10 33.60
C GLN A 626 9.65 -21.70 33.06
N CYS A 627 10.64 -20.82 33.26
CA CYS A 627 10.66 -19.43 32.76
C CYS A 627 9.55 -18.55 33.33
N PHE A 628 9.07 -18.84 34.55
CA PHE A 628 8.28 -17.91 35.35
C PHE A 628 9.18 -17.14 36.31
N GLU A 629 8.94 -15.84 36.41
CA GLU A 629 9.61 -14.98 37.37
C GLU A 629 8.59 -14.06 38.03
N VAL A 630 8.80 -13.74 39.30
CA VAL A 630 7.95 -12.81 40.08
C VAL A 630 8.81 -11.70 40.69
N ALA A 631 8.19 -10.55 40.96
CA ALA A 631 8.83 -9.44 41.64
C ALA A 631 7.84 -8.70 42.56
N GLU A 632 8.34 -8.10 43.64
CA GLU A 632 7.59 -7.10 44.43
C GLU A 632 7.73 -5.70 43.82
N TYR A 633 8.93 -5.36 43.37
CA TYR A 633 9.25 -4.09 42.72
C TYR A 633 9.64 -4.35 41.27
N ASP A 634 9.16 -3.51 40.36
CA ASP A 634 9.52 -3.65 38.96
C ASP A 634 11.04 -3.54 38.77
N GLY A 635 11.58 -4.36 37.87
CA GLY A 635 13.01 -4.49 37.61
C GLY A 635 13.74 -5.53 38.46
N ILE A 636 13.18 -5.99 39.60
CA ILE A 636 13.84 -6.95 40.51
C ILE A 636 13.12 -8.30 40.50
N TYR A 637 13.35 -9.11 39.46
CA TYR A 637 12.67 -10.38 39.24
C TYR A 637 13.48 -11.58 39.73
N TYR A 638 12.78 -12.52 40.37
CA TYR A 638 13.34 -13.78 40.85
C TYR A 638 12.68 -14.98 40.16
N PRO A 639 13.42 -16.06 39.86
CA PRO A 639 12.83 -17.30 39.39
C PRO A 639 11.73 -17.79 40.32
N ALA A 640 10.64 -18.29 39.73
CA ALA A 640 9.47 -18.76 40.45
C ALA A 640 9.15 -20.22 40.15
N THR A 641 8.68 -20.93 41.17
CA THR A 641 8.05 -22.24 40.97
C THR A 641 6.65 -22.03 40.41
N ALA A 642 6.30 -22.81 39.38
CA ALA A 642 4.98 -22.73 38.73
C ALA A 642 4.34 -24.12 38.63
N GLU A 643 3.05 -24.19 38.98
CA GLU A 643 2.27 -25.43 38.98
C GLU A 643 0.88 -25.19 38.41
N VAL A 644 0.36 -26.14 37.63
CA VAL A 644 -1.03 -26.09 37.15
C VAL A 644 -1.95 -26.55 38.28
N VAL A 645 -2.91 -25.72 38.68
CA VAL A 645 -3.91 -26.02 39.72
C VAL A 645 -5.29 -25.72 39.14
N GLY A 646 -6.04 -26.77 38.79
CA GLY A 646 -7.28 -26.64 38.02
C GLY A 646 -7.00 -26.00 36.66
N ASP A 647 -7.72 -24.92 36.33
CA ASP A 647 -7.53 -24.13 35.10
C ASP A 647 -6.61 -22.90 35.30
N GLN A 648 -5.86 -22.84 36.39
CA GLN A 648 -4.93 -21.74 36.71
C GLN A 648 -3.48 -22.22 36.79
N VAL A 649 -2.55 -21.28 36.66
CA VAL A 649 -1.13 -21.51 37.00
C VAL A 649 -0.80 -20.77 38.29
N LYS A 650 -0.43 -21.51 39.32
CA LYS A 650 0.02 -20.99 40.61
C LYS A 650 1.53 -20.76 40.55
N VAL A 651 1.96 -19.53 40.79
CA VAL A 651 3.37 -19.09 40.68
C VAL A 651 3.82 -18.46 42.00
N TYR A 652 4.99 -18.84 42.51
CA TYR A 652 5.53 -18.31 43.76
C TYR A 652 7.06 -18.42 43.85
N SER A 653 7.69 -17.54 44.64
CA SER A 653 9.11 -17.59 44.98
C SER A 653 9.30 -17.30 46.46
N LYS A 654 10.24 -17.99 47.11
CA LYS A 654 10.59 -17.73 48.52
C LYS A 654 11.26 -16.37 48.70
N GLU A 655 11.85 -15.83 47.63
CA GLU A 655 12.53 -14.53 47.63
C GLU A 655 11.55 -13.36 47.48
N VAL A 656 10.29 -13.63 47.12
CA VAL A 656 9.28 -12.60 46.86
C VAL A 656 8.00 -12.93 47.64
N PRO A 657 7.93 -12.57 48.94
CA PRO A 657 6.77 -12.85 49.78
C PRO A 657 5.53 -12.04 49.37
N ASN A 658 5.71 -10.84 48.80
CA ASN A 658 4.64 -9.94 48.36
C ASN A 658 4.72 -9.68 46.84
N PRO A 659 4.45 -10.69 45.98
CA PRO A 659 4.55 -10.49 44.55
C PRO A 659 3.55 -9.44 44.06
N ARG A 660 3.99 -8.54 43.18
CA ARG A 660 3.20 -7.54 42.47
C ARG A 660 3.35 -7.61 40.95
N TYR A 661 4.42 -8.26 40.49
CA TYR A 661 4.70 -8.48 39.08
C TYR A 661 4.95 -9.96 38.81
N VAL A 662 4.60 -10.37 37.60
CA VAL A 662 4.92 -11.69 37.05
C VAL A 662 5.31 -11.55 35.58
N ARG A 663 6.25 -12.36 35.15
CA ARG A 663 6.58 -12.50 33.73
C ARG A 663 6.84 -13.96 33.38
N TYR A 664 6.54 -14.30 32.12
CA TYR A 664 6.70 -15.64 31.58
C TYR A 664 7.40 -15.58 30.23
N GLY A 665 8.39 -16.47 30.05
CA GLY A 665 9.16 -16.54 28.82
C GLY A 665 10.03 -15.30 28.56
N TRP A 666 10.34 -14.52 29.61
CA TRP A 666 11.02 -13.21 29.54
C TRP A 666 12.55 -13.30 29.36
N GLN A 667 12.97 -14.13 28.42
CA GLN A 667 14.37 -14.30 28.03
C GLN A 667 14.48 -14.05 26.52
N PRO A 668 15.58 -13.47 26.01
CA PRO A 668 15.81 -13.34 24.57
C PRO A 668 15.59 -14.67 23.83
N PHE A 669 16.39 -15.67 24.21
CA PHE A 669 16.15 -17.06 23.85
C PHE A 669 15.54 -17.79 25.05
N THR A 670 14.26 -18.16 24.95
CA THR A 670 13.51 -18.80 26.03
C THR A 670 13.28 -20.29 25.80
N ARG A 671 13.24 -21.06 26.90
CA ARG A 671 12.84 -22.47 26.95
C ARG A 671 11.47 -22.67 27.60
N ALA A 672 10.64 -21.62 27.59
CA ALA A 672 9.31 -21.64 28.17
C ALA A 672 8.48 -22.80 27.61
N ASN A 673 7.86 -23.60 28.49
CA ASN A 673 7.27 -24.89 28.14
C ASN A 673 5.76 -25.02 28.41
N LEU A 674 5.06 -23.97 28.84
CA LEU A 674 3.60 -24.00 29.03
C LEU A 674 2.86 -24.09 27.69
N ILE A 675 2.06 -25.14 27.54
CA ILE A 675 1.13 -25.39 26.42
C ILE A 675 -0.28 -25.65 26.95
N ASN A 676 -1.30 -25.51 26.11
CA ASN A 676 -2.66 -26.00 26.42
C ASN A 676 -2.88 -27.46 25.97
N ARG A 677 -4.13 -27.95 26.08
CA ARG A 677 -4.45 -29.33 25.73
C ARG A 677 -4.06 -29.73 24.30
N GLU A 678 -4.17 -28.77 23.38
CA GLU A 678 -3.93 -28.90 21.94
C GLU A 678 -2.45 -28.82 21.57
N GLY A 679 -1.56 -28.66 22.56
CA GLY A 679 -0.13 -28.49 22.31
C GLY A 679 0.26 -27.09 21.84
N LEU A 680 -0.62 -26.09 21.96
CA LEU A 680 -0.32 -24.73 21.54
C LEU A 680 0.39 -23.95 22.66
N PRO A 681 1.52 -23.28 22.38
CA PRO A 681 2.36 -22.63 23.39
C PRO A 681 1.77 -21.32 23.91
N ALA A 682 2.02 -21.03 25.18
CA ALA A 682 1.66 -19.77 25.81
C ALA A 682 2.52 -18.62 25.29
N SER A 683 1.92 -17.44 25.13
CA SER A 683 2.63 -16.21 24.72
C SER A 683 3.60 -15.74 25.81
N THR A 684 4.69 -15.09 25.40
CA THR A 684 5.48 -14.25 26.33
C THR A 684 4.61 -13.14 26.89
N PHE A 685 4.70 -12.87 28.19
CA PHE A 685 4.00 -11.75 28.80
C PHE A 685 4.70 -11.23 30.05
N ARG A 686 4.38 -9.98 30.40
CA ARG A 686 4.62 -9.36 31.71
C ARG A 686 3.32 -8.73 32.20
N ALA A 687 3.08 -8.80 33.50
CA ALA A 687 1.90 -8.20 34.12
C ALA A 687 2.23 -7.63 35.50
N GLU A 688 1.59 -6.51 35.81
CA GLU A 688 1.47 -5.94 37.16
C GLU A 688 0.07 -6.24 37.71
N PHE A 689 -0.04 -6.44 39.01
CA PHE A 689 -1.31 -6.61 39.71
C PHE A 689 -1.25 -5.98 41.10
N SER A 690 -2.36 -5.39 41.52
CA SER A 690 -2.51 -4.85 42.87
C SER A 690 -2.84 -5.94 43.88
N MET A 691 -2.33 -5.81 45.10
CA MET A 691 -2.88 -6.55 46.23
C MET A 691 -4.27 -5.95 46.52
N LYS A 692 -5.32 -6.77 46.42
CA LYS A 692 -6.65 -6.40 46.86
C LYS A 692 -6.76 -6.46 48.37
#